data_AF-A0A7V2WQU5-F1
#
_entry.id   AF-A0A7V2WQU5-F1
#
_cell.length_a   1.000
_cell.length_b   1.000
_cell.length_c   1.000
_cell.angle_alpha   90.00
_cell.angle_beta   90.00
_cell.angle_gamma   90.00
#
_symmetry.space_group_name_H-M   'P 1'
#
loop_
_entity.id
_entity.type
_entity.pdbx_description
1 polymer ?
#
loop_
_entity_poly.entity_id
_entity_poly.type
_entity_poly.pdbx_seq_one_letter_code
_entity_poly.pdbx_strand_id
1 'polypeptide(L)'
;MQLFNPLPAAITQGRQFFYNTHLTSGLGQAACASCHVDGRMDRLAWDLGDPSGEMKEFNQNCQTALPSLTQFACDNFHPMKGPMMTQTFQDIIGNEPFHWRGDRMGLEEFNGAFMSINGDDTQLTTEQMQRFKDFVATITFPPNPFRNLDNSLPETIELKNHYTSGRFSTAGLPLGNGHPINGLRLYNSAVLDNIFQCGSCHTLPTGMAVNGPLKLGALDIIISGEIMPLGPFEANHLGIVSVDGSTQKSIKTPQLRNLYEKVGFEMSRAESLSGFGFLHDGAIDSVSRFLSAPAFSVNSDQEVADLVALMMAFSGSELDNGNIPLGNIPEQSQDTHAGVGKQYTLTQGTQLNSNIDTLVNIASTAKVDLIVNSDDKHSYLYDANQATFISDTNQEINSIALMTLANNDNSFTYTLVPKGLGNRLAFDRDGDTINDTQEIINGSNPIDSSSTQIRPKTGLWYDPDKNGHGIDMQIAGENLFMIWYVYRDDATPVWYLASATYQPNWQADLLEFSWDFNSRTATPTVVGSVNLTFTDATHAQFSWQIGDSSGNESMQRLKISNQITSKQFTGTFYNPQDSGWGLSVYTQGQAIAALVYYYDDSGKSRWSLGSGENAQNVELSMLSFIGNCIDCSDFNNPIGTINGTLNLDFTSDRKTKLSCELRYPQDINSWEINNAELSAISDKFFAAELQ
;
A
#
# COMPACT_ATOMS: atom_id res chain seq x y z
N MET A 1 -19.78 -1.82 -1.59
CA MET A 1 -18.57 -2.38 -0.96
C MET A 1 -17.40 -1.83 -1.74
N GLN A 2 -16.63 -0.92 -1.14
CA GLN A 2 -15.43 -0.40 -1.76
C GLN A 2 -14.35 -1.47 -1.61
N LEU A 3 -13.79 -1.96 -2.72
CA LEU A 3 -12.65 -2.85 -2.69
C LEU A 3 -11.47 -2.09 -2.09
N PHE A 4 -10.74 -2.72 -1.17
CA PHE A 4 -9.52 -2.16 -0.62
C PHE A 4 -8.54 -1.82 -1.74
N ASN A 5 -7.93 -0.64 -1.65
CA ASN A 5 -6.95 -0.17 -2.63
C ASN A 5 -5.56 -0.11 -1.97
N PRO A 6 -4.67 -1.08 -2.21
CA PRO A 6 -3.34 -1.17 -1.58
C PRO A 6 -2.33 -0.13 -2.10
N LEU A 7 -2.77 0.79 -2.97
CA LEU A 7 -1.88 1.77 -3.57
C LEU A 7 -1.63 2.94 -2.61
N PRO A 8 -0.38 3.36 -2.40
CA PRO A 8 -0.03 4.54 -1.60
C PRO A 8 -0.74 5.81 -2.06
N ALA A 9 -0.86 6.78 -1.14
CA ALA A 9 -1.49 8.08 -1.41
C ALA A 9 -0.91 8.80 -2.64
N ALA A 10 0.42 8.79 -2.82
CA ALA A 10 1.09 9.40 -3.98
C ALA A 10 0.56 8.83 -5.31
N ILE A 11 0.35 7.51 -5.40
CA ILE A 11 -0.19 6.86 -6.60
C ILE A 11 -1.67 7.14 -6.76
N THR A 12 -2.47 6.97 -5.70
CA THR A 12 -3.93 7.12 -5.81
C THR A 12 -4.36 8.53 -6.14
N GLN A 13 -3.68 9.54 -5.59
CA GLN A 13 -3.98 10.95 -5.81
C GLN A 13 -3.40 11.49 -7.12
N GLY A 14 -2.21 11.03 -7.53
CA GLY A 14 -1.48 11.57 -8.67
C GLY A 14 -1.75 10.88 -10.02
N ARG A 15 -2.00 9.56 -10.05
CA ARG A 15 -2.13 8.79 -11.31
C ARG A 15 -3.20 9.30 -12.26
N GLN A 16 -4.24 9.94 -11.74
CA GLN A 16 -5.32 10.49 -12.56
C GLN A 16 -4.82 11.56 -13.55
N PHE A 17 -3.80 12.34 -13.17
CA PHE A 17 -3.24 13.37 -14.06
C PHE A 17 -2.41 12.78 -15.19
N PHE A 18 -1.98 11.52 -15.06
CA PHE A 18 -1.22 10.82 -16.09
C PHE A 18 -2.12 10.02 -17.05
N TYR A 19 -3.18 9.39 -16.54
CA TYR A 19 -4.00 8.42 -17.28
C TYR A 19 -5.41 8.91 -17.68
N ASN A 20 -6.00 9.89 -16.98
CA ASN A 20 -7.42 10.20 -17.15
C ASN A 20 -7.66 11.22 -18.28
N THR A 21 -8.00 10.73 -19.47
CA THR A 21 -8.25 11.55 -20.66
C THR A 21 -9.42 12.53 -20.52
N HIS A 22 -10.37 12.26 -19.62
CA HIS A 22 -11.52 13.14 -19.36
C HIS A 22 -11.21 14.23 -18.31
N LEU A 23 -10.20 14.00 -17.46
CA LEU A 23 -9.78 14.97 -16.46
C LEU A 23 -8.79 15.99 -17.04
N THR A 24 -7.93 15.55 -17.96
CA THR A 24 -6.76 16.33 -18.40
C THR A 24 -6.75 16.66 -19.89
N SER A 25 -7.88 16.52 -20.58
CA SER A 25 -8.01 16.77 -22.03
C SER A 25 -9.43 17.24 -22.36
N GLY A 26 -9.57 18.36 -23.06
CA GLY A 26 -10.87 18.94 -23.40
C GLY A 26 -11.70 18.08 -24.35
N LEU A 27 -11.07 17.20 -25.13
CA LEU A 27 -11.73 16.27 -26.06
C LEU A 27 -11.95 14.87 -25.48
N GLY A 28 -11.46 14.58 -24.28
CA GLY A 28 -11.60 13.26 -23.65
C GLY A 28 -10.76 12.13 -24.27
N GLN A 29 -9.80 12.42 -25.17
CA GLN A 29 -9.16 11.40 -26.03
C GLN A 29 -7.66 11.20 -25.83
N ALA A 30 -6.98 12.12 -25.13
CA ALA A 30 -5.52 12.07 -24.94
C ALA A 30 -5.15 12.32 -23.48
N ALA A 31 -4.06 11.71 -23.03
CA ALA A 31 -3.43 11.96 -21.75
C ALA A 31 -1.91 11.81 -21.90
N CYS A 32 -1.13 12.13 -20.86
CA CYS A 32 0.32 11.90 -20.88
C CYS A 32 0.65 10.43 -21.20
N ALA A 33 -0.14 9.49 -20.66
CA ALA A 33 -0.02 8.06 -20.91
C ALA A 33 -0.26 7.64 -22.37
N SER A 34 -0.86 8.49 -23.22
CA SER A 34 -1.09 8.17 -24.64
C SER A 34 0.22 8.05 -25.42
N CYS A 35 1.19 8.92 -25.15
CA CYS A 35 2.54 8.85 -25.72
C CYS A 35 3.50 8.10 -24.77
N HIS A 36 3.32 8.27 -23.46
CA HIS A 36 4.15 7.66 -22.44
C HIS A 36 3.47 6.41 -21.87
N VAL A 37 3.22 5.41 -22.73
CA VAL A 37 2.47 4.20 -22.39
C VAL A 37 3.07 3.52 -21.15
N ASP A 38 2.27 3.37 -20.10
CA ASP A 38 2.69 2.86 -18.78
C ASP A 38 3.89 3.59 -18.15
N GLY A 39 4.02 4.89 -18.39
CA GLY A 39 5.18 5.66 -17.94
C GLY A 39 6.41 5.48 -18.83
N ARG A 40 6.30 4.75 -19.94
CA ARG A 40 7.41 4.43 -20.84
C ARG A 40 7.36 5.30 -22.10
N MET A 41 7.33 4.68 -23.27
CA MET A 41 7.38 5.33 -24.57
C MET A 41 6.51 4.58 -25.58
N ASP A 42 5.82 5.33 -26.44
CA ASP A 42 5.13 4.85 -27.64
C ASP A 42 6.10 4.44 -28.77
N ARG A 43 7.39 4.77 -28.59
CA ARG A 43 8.49 4.60 -29.54
C ARG A 43 8.33 5.45 -30.80
N LEU A 44 7.51 6.50 -30.80
CA LEU A 44 7.35 7.38 -31.96
C LEU A 44 8.22 8.62 -31.83
N ALA A 45 8.61 9.19 -32.98
CA ALA A 45 9.15 10.53 -33.08
C ALA A 45 8.02 11.51 -33.42
N TRP A 46 7.95 12.60 -32.66
CA TRP A 46 6.95 13.64 -32.82
C TRP A 46 7.62 14.97 -33.14
N ASP A 47 7.08 15.75 -34.09
CA ASP A 47 7.45 17.15 -34.23
C ASP A 47 6.46 18.02 -33.45
N LEU A 48 6.82 18.34 -32.21
CA LEU A 48 6.05 19.20 -31.31
C LEU A 48 6.65 20.61 -31.24
N GLY A 49 7.25 21.07 -32.35
CA GLY A 49 7.69 22.46 -32.49
C GLY A 49 6.53 23.44 -32.49
N ASP A 50 6.74 24.60 -31.86
CA ASP A 50 5.78 25.70 -31.89
C ASP A 50 6.30 26.82 -32.78
N PRO A 51 5.76 27.00 -34.01
CA PRO A 51 6.20 28.06 -34.90
C PRO A 51 5.80 29.47 -34.41
N SER A 52 4.88 29.56 -33.45
CA SER A 52 4.48 30.82 -32.80
C SER A 52 5.19 31.08 -31.47
N GLY A 53 6.03 30.15 -31.01
CA GLY A 53 6.76 30.27 -29.76
C GLY A 53 7.91 31.27 -29.84
N GLU A 54 8.44 31.63 -28.68
CA GLU A 54 9.57 32.55 -28.55
C GLU A 54 10.87 31.79 -28.26
N MET A 55 12.01 32.42 -28.56
CA MET A 55 13.32 31.91 -28.16
C MET A 55 13.43 31.89 -26.63
N LYS A 56 13.81 30.75 -26.05
CA LYS A 56 14.16 30.64 -24.62
C LYS A 56 15.68 30.73 -24.46
N GLU A 57 16.16 31.58 -23.56
CA GLU A 57 17.59 31.66 -23.25
C GLU A 57 18.11 30.34 -22.70
N PHE A 58 19.33 29.98 -23.11
CA PHE A 58 20.01 28.81 -22.56
C PHE A 58 20.41 29.07 -21.11
N ASN A 59 19.97 28.20 -20.20
CA ASN A 59 20.17 28.37 -18.76
C ASN A 59 20.57 27.05 -18.07
N GLN A 60 21.31 26.19 -18.77
CA GLN A 60 21.65 24.83 -18.33
C GLN A 60 23.17 24.61 -18.29
N ASN A 61 23.63 23.47 -17.79
CA ASN A 61 25.05 23.15 -17.69
C ASN A 61 25.62 22.68 -19.03
N CYS A 62 26.16 23.60 -19.83
CA CYS A 62 26.83 23.23 -21.08
C CYS A 62 28.24 22.71 -20.82
N GLN A 63 28.38 21.39 -20.76
CA GLN A 63 29.62 20.70 -20.38
C GLN A 63 30.76 20.78 -21.42
N THR A 64 30.45 21.24 -22.62
CA THR A 64 31.40 21.29 -23.75
C THR A 64 31.77 22.72 -24.17
N ALA A 65 31.16 23.73 -23.54
CA ALA A 65 31.37 25.13 -23.89
C ALA A 65 32.77 25.62 -23.53
N LEU A 66 33.65 25.85 -24.50
CA LEU A 66 34.97 26.42 -24.23
C LEU A 66 34.97 27.94 -24.43
N PRO A 67 35.36 28.77 -23.44
CA PRO A 67 35.32 30.24 -23.57
C PRO A 67 36.11 30.79 -24.76
N SER A 68 37.15 30.07 -25.19
CA SER A 68 38.00 30.46 -26.33
C SER A 68 37.53 29.90 -27.68
N LEU A 69 36.51 29.03 -27.73
CA LEU A 69 36.02 28.35 -28.93
C LEU A 69 34.49 28.27 -28.93
N THR A 70 33.84 29.30 -29.48
CA THR A 70 32.37 29.43 -29.51
C THR A 70 31.66 28.34 -30.31
N GLN A 71 32.38 27.60 -31.17
CA GLN A 71 31.82 26.47 -31.93
C GLN A 71 31.32 25.32 -31.04
N PHE A 72 31.78 25.25 -29.78
CA PHE A 72 31.39 24.23 -28.81
C PHE A 72 30.42 24.77 -27.74
N ALA A 73 29.92 26.00 -27.90
CA ALA A 73 28.91 26.55 -27.00
C ALA A 73 27.52 26.00 -27.34
N CYS A 74 26.74 25.70 -26.30
CA CYS A 74 25.31 25.43 -26.42
C CYS A 74 24.57 26.74 -26.81
N ASP A 75 23.49 26.61 -27.57
CA ASP A 75 22.68 27.75 -28.04
C ASP A 75 21.34 27.84 -27.30
N ASN A 76 20.76 29.05 -27.35
CA ASN A 76 19.38 29.32 -26.93
C ASN A 76 18.40 28.34 -27.58
N PHE A 77 17.34 27.99 -26.86
CA PHE A 77 16.36 27.01 -27.30
C PHE A 77 15.38 27.62 -28.29
N HIS A 78 15.45 27.16 -29.53
CA HIS A 78 14.48 27.51 -30.56
C HIS A 78 13.13 26.81 -30.33
N PRO A 79 11.98 27.49 -30.55
CA PRO A 79 10.66 26.93 -30.29
C PRO A 79 10.29 25.80 -31.27
N MET A 80 10.83 25.82 -32.49
CA MET A 80 10.84 24.63 -33.37
C MET A 80 11.84 23.59 -32.87
N LYS A 81 11.36 22.35 -32.70
CA LYS A 81 12.16 21.24 -32.15
C LYS A 81 12.56 20.20 -33.18
N GLY A 82 11.77 20.06 -34.26
CA GLY A 82 11.92 18.92 -35.17
C GLY A 82 11.52 17.60 -34.49
N PRO A 83 11.75 16.47 -35.17
CA PRO A 83 11.39 15.15 -34.65
C PRO A 83 12.10 14.81 -33.34
N MET A 84 11.30 14.45 -32.34
CA MET A 84 11.73 14.06 -31.00
C MET A 84 11.03 12.78 -30.56
N MET A 85 11.82 11.76 -30.26
CA MET A 85 11.37 10.48 -29.74
C MET A 85 10.80 10.66 -28.34
N THR A 86 9.69 9.99 -28.04
CA THR A 86 9.14 9.99 -26.68
C THR A 86 10.16 9.39 -25.69
N GLN A 87 10.40 10.10 -24.58
CA GLN A 87 11.26 9.62 -23.49
C GLN A 87 10.43 9.01 -22.36
N THR A 88 11.03 8.13 -21.57
CA THR A 88 10.36 7.50 -20.41
C THR A 88 10.13 8.50 -19.28
N PHE A 89 9.05 8.29 -18.50
CA PHE A 89 8.80 8.92 -17.19
C PHE A 89 9.39 8.10 -16.03
N GLN A 90 9.91 6.90 -16.29
CA GLN A 90 10.56 6.07 -15.28
C GLN A 90 11.81 6.76 -14.74
N ASP A 91 11.84 6.97 -13.43
CA ASP A 91 12.95 7.56 -12.69
C ASP A 91 13.50 8.85 -13.32
N ILE A 92 12.60 9.80 -13.58
CA ILE A 92 12.99 11.12 -14.10
C ILE A 92 13.12 12.20 -13.02
N ILE A 93 12.41 12.07 -11.89
CA ILE A 93 12.44 13.12 -10.85
C ILE A 93 13.83 13.19 -10.21
N GLY A 94 14.43 14.38 -10.14
CA GLY A 94 15.81 14.57 -9.69
C GLY A 94 16.86 14.42 -10.80
N ASN A 95 16.43 14.01 -11.99
CA ASN A 95 17.28 13.83 -13.17
C ASN A 95 17.06 14.94 -14.20
N GLU A 96 16.69 16.14 -13.78
CA GLU A 96 16.49 17.33 -14.64
C GLU A 96 17.80 17.87 -15.24
N PRO A 97 17.77 18.64 -16.36
CA PRO A 97 16.60 19.12 -17.08
C PRO A 97 15.94 18.03 -17.93
N PHE A 98 14.71 18.28 -18.37
CA PHE A 98 13.90 17.37 -19.17
C PHE A 98 13.85 17.75 -20.65
N HIS A 99 13.30 16.84 -21.46
CA HIS A 99 13.44 16.73 -22.91
C HIS A 99 14.86 16.43 -23.40
N TRP A 100 14.96 15.99 -24.66
CA TRP A 100 16.23 15.69 -25.32
C TRP A 100 17.17 16.90 -25.33
N ARG A 101 16.63 18.11 -25.42
CA ARG A 101 17.42 19.34 -25.46
C ARG A 101 17.75 19.89 -24.07
N GLY A 102 17.17 19.35 -23.00
CA GLY A 102 17.23 19.95 -21.66
C GLY A 102 16.54 21.32 -21.57
N ASP A 103 15.52 21.58 -22.40
CA ASP A 103 14.85 22.89 -22.48
C ASP A 103 13.74 23.09 -21.43
N ARG A 104 13.60 22.13 -20.51
CA ARG A 104 12.63 22.15 -19.40
C ARG A 104 13.35 21.97 -18.08
N MET A 105 13.32 22.97 -17.19
CA MET A 105 14.02 22.87 -15.91
C MET A 105 13.46 21.78 -15.01
N GLY A 106 12.15 21.53 -15.03
CA GLY A 106 11.51 20.52 -14.20
C GLY A 106 10.15 20.10 -14.75
N LEU A 107 9.47 19.20 -14.05
CA LEU A 107 8.18 18.66 -14.47
C LEU A 107 7.11 19.77 -14.52
N GLU A 108 7.25 20.79 -13.70
CA GLU A 108 6.33 21.93 -13.60
C GLU A 108 6.30 22.76 -14.89
N GLU A 109 7.39 22.78 -15.67
CA GLU A 109 7.41 23.44 -16.99
C GLU A 109 6.58 22.71 -18.06
N PHE A 110 6.05 21.53 -17.74
CA PHE A 110 5.11 20.79 -18.60
C PHE A 110 3.64 21.13 -18.31
N ASN A 111 3.34 21.98 -17.32
CA ASN A 111 1.94 22.30 -16.99
C ASN A 111 1.18 22.92 -18.17
N GLY A 112 1.86 23.70 -19.01
CA GLY A 112 1.29 24.23 -20.26
C GLY A 112 0.89 23.16 -21.27
N ALA A 113 1.48 21.95 -21.21
CA ALA A 113 1.19 20.85 -22.12
C ALA A 113 -0.21 20.25 -21.93
N PHE A 114 -0.80 20.38 -20.74
CA PHE A 114 -2.21 20.00 -20.52
C PHE A 114 -3.13 20.79 -21.46
N MET A 115 -2.82 22.07 -21.70
CA MET A 115 -3.55 22.87 -22.67
C MET A 115 -3.05 22.65 -24.09
N SER A 116 -1.74 22.79 -24.33
CA SER A 116 -1.21 22.85 -25.70
C SER A 116 -1.16 21.49 -26.42
N ILE A 117 -1.08 20.38 -25.68
CA ILE A 117 -1.00 19.02 -26.24
C ILE A 117 -2.29 18.25 -25.97
N ASN A 118 -2.75 18.20 -24.72
CA ASN A 118 -3.96 17.46 -24.39
C ASN A 118 -5.25 18.25 -24.73
N GLY A 119 -5.15 19.55 -24.99
CA GLY A 119 -6.30 20.38 -25.37
C GLY A 119 -7.25 20.68 -24.22
N ASP A 120 -6.77 20.67 -22.97
CA ASP A 120 -7.52 21.15 -21.81
C ASP A 120 -7.71 22.68 -21.85
N ASP A 121 -8.76 23.19 -21.21
CA ASP A 121 -9.05 24.62 -21.11
C ASP A 121 -8.22 25.30 -20.02
N THR A 122 -7.67 24.51 -19.06
CA THR A 122 -6.91 25.02 -17.94
C THR A 122 -5.65 24.20 -17.67
N GLN A 123 -4.68 24.82 -17.00
CA GLN A 123 -3.52 24.13 -16.44
C GLN A 123 -3.90 23.51 -15.08
N LEU A 124 -3.13 22.52 -14.64
CA LEU A 124 -3.24 22.01 -13.28
C LEU A 124 -2.82 23.10 -12.28
N THR A 125 -3.50 23.13 -11.12
CA THR A 125 -3.07 23.95 -9.98
C THR A 125 -1.73 23.46 -9.42
N THR A 126 -1.05 24.30 -8.63
CA THR A 126 0.23 23.91 -7.98
C THR A 126 0.11 22.63 -7.15
N GLU A 127 -0.99 22.46 -6.41
CA GLU A 127 -1.23 21.26 -5.60
C GLU A 127 -1.45 20.02 -6.48
N GLN A 128 -2.16 20.15 -7.60
CA GLN A 128 -2.36 19.06 -8.56
C GLN A 128 -1.06 18.69 -9.27
N MET A 129 -0.25 19.67 -9.67
CA MET A 129 1.08 19.41 -10.24
C MET A 129 2.01 18.71 -9.23
N GLN A 130 1.95 19.08 -7.95
CA GLN A 130 2.71 18.38 -6.92
C GLN A 130 2.27 16.92 -6.80
N ARG A 131 0.96 16.64 -6.72
CA ARG A 131 0.43 15.26 -6.73
C ARG A 131 0.86 14.49 -7.97
N PHE A 132 0.89 15.14 -9.14
CA PHE A 132 1.36 14.51 -10.36
C PHE A 132 2.86 14.18 -10.28
N LYS A 133 3.70 15.10 -9.77
CA LYS A 133 5.12 14.87 -9.53
C LYS A 133 5.37 13.73 -8.54
N ASP A 134 4.63 13.71 -7.44
CA ASP A 134 4.72 12.66 -6.42
C ASP A 134 4.39 11.29 -7.01
N PHE A 135 3.40 11.20 -7.91
CA PHE A 135 3.12 9.97 -8.65
C PHE A 135 4.27 9.60 -9.60
N VAL A 136 4.78 10.54 -10.40
CA VAL A 136 5.88 10.27 -11.34
C VAL A 136 7.14 9.77 -10.60
N ALA A 137 7.42 10.30 -9.41
CA ALA A 137 8.53 9.86 -8.55
C ALA A 137 8.41 8.39 -8.08
N THR A 138 7.23 7.78 -8.19
CA THR A 138 7.03 6.35 -7.87
C THR A 138 7.32 5.41 -9.04
N ILE A 139 7.52 5.93 -10.25
CA ILE A 139 7.66 5.10 -11.45
C ILE A 139 9.12 4.65 -11.58
N THR A 140 9.37 3.35 -11.36
CA THR A 140 10.71 2.76 -11.41
C THR A 140 10.99 2.04 -12.74
N PHE A 141 12.26 1.77 -13.02
CA PHE A 141 12.59 0.76 -14.04
C PHE A 141 12.26 -0.65 -13.53
N PRO A 142 11.68 -1.52 -14.37
CA PRO A 142 11.40 -2.90 -14.00
C PRO A 142 12.70 -3.72 -13.86
N PRO A 143 12.62 -4.95 -13.30
CA PRO A 143 13.72 -5.90 -13.35
C PRO A 143 14.26 -6.09 -14.77
N ASN A 144 15.57 -5.94 -14.95
CA ASN A 144 16.22 -6.13 -16.25
C ASN A 144 16.31 -7.62 -16.60
N PRO A 145 15.74 -8.08 -17.73
CA PRO A 145 15.75 -9.50 -18.11
C PRO A 145 17.12 -10.03 -18.55
N PHE A 146 18.10 -9.14 -18.78
CA PHE A 146 19.47 -9.46 -19.16
C PHE A 146 20.44 -9.47 -17.98
N ARG A 147 19.96 -9.29 -16.75
CA ARG A 147 20.74 -9.45 -15.51
C ARG A 147 20.57 -10.86 -14.95
N ASN A 148 21.56 -11.30 -14.16
CA ASN A 148 21.38 -12.47 -13.31
C ASN A 148 20.35 -12.19 -12.22
N LEU A 149 19.83 -13.24 -11.58
CA LEU A 149 18.81 -13.11 -10.53
C LEU A 149 19.31 -12.27 -9.33
N ASP A 150 20.61 -12.33 -9.02
CA ASP A 150 21.30 -11.53 -8.01
C ASP A 150 21.71 -10.14 -8.52
N ASN A 151 21.17 -9.72 -9.67
CA ASN A 151 21.39 -8.42 -10.31
C ASN A 151 22.82 -8.17 -10.84
N SER A 152 23.70 -9.16 -10.75
CA SER A 152 25.03 -9.12 -11.37
C SER A 152 24.94 -9.18 -12.91
N LEU A 153 26.00 -8.73 -13.58
CA LEU A 153 26.14 -8.90 -15.03
C LEU A 153 26.37 -10.39 -15.35
N PRO A 154 25.69 -10.97 -16.35
CA PRO A 154 25.98 -12.33 -16.80
C PRO A 154 27.34 -12.41 -17.49
N GLU A 155 27.91 -13.61 -17.56
CA GLU A 155 29.19 -13.83 -18.26
C GLU A 155 29.08 -13.55 -19.77
N THR A 156 27.93 -13.89 -20.36
CA THR A 156 27.66 -13.69 -21.79
C THR A 156 26.17 -13.46 -22.03
N ILE A 157 25.86 -12.69 -23.09
CA ILE A 157 24.51 -12.47 -23.59
C ILE A 157 24.51 -12.85 -25.07
N GLU A 158 23.56 -13.71 -25.45
CA GLU A 158 23.26 -13.98 -26.85
C GLU A 158 22.53 -12.77 -27.46
N LEU A 159 23.19 -12.02 -28.35
CA LEU A 159 22.64 -10.81 -28.95
C LEU A 159 21.77 -11.14 -30.17
N LYS A 160 20.63 -11.78 -29.91
CA LYS A 160 19.61 -12.05 -30.94
C LYS A 160 19.16 -10.74 -31.58
N ASN A 161 19.03 -10.75 -32.91
CA ASN A 161 18.63 -9.59 -33.71
C ASN A 161 19.59 -8.39 -33.64
N HIS A 162 20.85 -8.62 -33.30
CA HIS A 162 21.92 -7.64 -33.49
C HIS A 162 22.85 -8.12 -34.60
N TYR A 163 23.21 -7.21 -35.50
CA TYR A 163 23.98 -7.53 -36.69
C TYR A 163 25.23 -6.66 -36.81
N THR A 164 26.21 -7.20 -37.54
CA THR A 164 27.43 -6.49 -37.93
C THR A 164 27.10 -5.30 -38.83
N SER A 165 27.77 -4.18 -38.61
CA SER A 165 27.51 -2.92 -39.32
C SER A 165 28.18 -2.82 -40.69
N GLY A 166 29.16 -3.68 -40.98
CA GLY A 166 30.04 -3.54 -42.15
C GLY A 166 31.40 -2.92 -41.83
N ARG A 167 31.63 -2.43 -40.60
CA ARG A 167 32.89 -1.78 -40.21
C ARG A 167 34.07 -2.75 -40.15
N PHE A 168 33.87 -3.96 -39.63
CA PHE A 168 34.93 -4.97 -39.47
C PHE A 168 34.63 -6.22 -40.29
N SER A 169 33.46 -6.83 -40.09
CA SER A 169 32.95 -7.94 -40.91
C SER A 169 31.89 -7.46 -41.91
N THR A 170 31.55 -8.31 -42.88
CA THR A 170 30.44 -8.09 -43.82
C THR A 170 29.17 -7.69 -43.07
N ALA A 171 28.50 -6.62 -43.52
CA ALA A 171 27.28 -6.11 -42.90
C ALA A 171 26.15 -7.15 -42.91
N GLY A 172 25.34 -7.17 -41.85
CA GLY A 172 24.14 -7.99 -41.75
C GLY A 172 24.36 -9.44 -41.30
N LEU A 173 25.58 -9.84 -40.94
CA LEU A 173 25.83 -11.10 -40.24
C LEU A 173 25.42 -10.98 -38.77
N PRO A 174 25.04 -12.08 -38.09
CA PRO A 174 24.82 -12.04 -36.64
C PRO A 174 26.06 -11.48 -35.92
N LEU A 175 25.85 -10.54 -34.99
CA LEU A 175 26.94 -9.91 -34.24
C LEU A 175 27.66 -10.91 -33.32
N GLY A 176 26.96 -11.95 -32.88
CA GLY A 176 27.49 -12.99 -32.00
C GLY A 176 27.13 -12.75 -30.53
N ASN A 177 27.83 -13.44 -29.63
CA ASN A 177 27.65 -13.26 -28.19
C ASN A 177 28.48 -12.07 -27.70
N GLY A 178 27.92 -11.26 -26.82
CA GLY A 178 28.64 -10.20 -26.13
C GLY A 178 28.94 -10.56 -24.68
N HIS A 179 30.01 -10.01 -24.13
CA HIS A 179 30.41 -10.16 -22.73
C HIS A 179 30.23 -8.83 -21.98
N PRO A 180 29.13 -8.62 -21.24
CA PRO A 180 28.83 -7.31 -20.66
C PRO A 180 29.85 -6.87 -19.59
N ILE A 181 30.53 -7.80 -18.92
CA ILE A 181 31.64 -7.49 -17.99
C ILE A 181 32.82 -6.84 -18.75
N ASN A 182 33.17 -7.38 -19.92
CA ASN A 182 34.16 -6.75 -20.79
C ASN A 182 33.65 -5.42 -21.36
N GLY A 183 32.36 -5.35 -21.70
CA GLY A 183 31.69 -4.12 -22.10
C GLY A 183 31.84 -3.03 -21.04
N LEU A 184 31.62 -3.35 -19.76
CA LEU A 184 31.79 -2.40 -18.64
C LEU A 184 33.24 -1.95 -18.50
N ARG A 185 34.20 -2.86 -18.64
CA ARG A 185 35.63 -2.51 -18.63
C ARG A 185 35.97 -1.53 -19.76
N LEU A 186 35.49 -1.78 -20.98
CA LEU A 186 35.66 -0.89 -22.13
C LEU A 186 35.01 0.47 -21.86
N TYR A 187 33.77 0.46 -21.40
CA TYR A 187 32.99 1.65 -21.04
C TYR A 187 33.70 2.58 -20.05
N ASN A 188 34.35 2.00 -19.04
CA ASN A 188 35.01 2.74 -17.96
C ASN A 188 36.45 3.15 -18.26
N SER A 189 37.15 2.41 -19.13
CA SER A 189 38.61 2.54 -19.24
C SER A 189 39.11 2.84 -20.65
N ALA A 190 38.39 2.41 -21.68
CA ALA A 190 38.81 2.61 -23.06
C ALA A 190 38.42 4.02 -23.53
N VAL A 191 39.35 4.68 -24.20
CA VAL A 191 39.10 5.95 -24.88
C VAL A 191 38.34 5.63 -26.17
N LEU A 192 37.01 5.66 -26.08
CA LEU A 192 36.12 5.21 -27.14
C LEU A 192 35.51 6.36 -27.92
N ASP A 193 35.41 7.56 -27.36
CA ASP A 193 34.94 8.75 -28.08
C ASP A 193 36.04 9.82 -28.07
N ASN A 194 36.85 9.82 -29.13
CA ASN A 194 38.03 10.67 -29.31
C ASN A 194 39.04 10.60 -28.15
N ILE A 195 38.87 11.41 -27.11
CA ILE A 195 39.71 11.45 -25.90
C ILE A 195 38.98 10.98 -24.64
N PHE A 196 37.67 10.69 -24.73
CA PHE A 196 36.80 10.37 -23.61
C PHE A 196 36.49 8.87 -23.52
N GLN A 197 36.30 8.41 -22.28
CA GLN A 197 35.61 7.16 -21.98
C GLN A 197 34.10 7.37 -22.10
N CYS A 198 33.32 6.32 -22.38
CA CYS A 198 31.86 6.43 -22.43
C CYS A 198 31.32 7.01 -21.11
N GLY A 199 31.85 6.54 -19.99
CA GLY A 199 31.44 7.00 -18.66
C GLY A 199 31.85 8.43 -18.29
N SER A 200 32.67 9.13 -19.11
CA SER A 200 32.96 10.55 -18.90
C SER A 200 31.73 11.42 -19.15
N CYS A 201 30.88 11.03 -20.10
CA CYS A 201 29.62 11.70 -20.40
C CYS A 201 28.42 10.91 -19.83
N HIS A 202 28.39 9.60 -20.06
CA HIS A 202 27.31 8.73 -19.60
C HIS A 202 27.66 8.12 -18.23
N THR A 203 27.43 8.83 -17.15
CA THR A 203 27.90 8.39 -15.83
C THR A 203 27.04 7.24 -15.28
N LEU A 204 27.67 6.30 -14.59
CA LEU A 204 26.97 5.18 -13.95
C LEU A 204 26.29 5.64 -12.65
N PRO A 205 25.17 5.02 -12.24
CA PRO A 205 24.50 3.89 -12.89
C PRO A 205 23.42 4.27 -13.91
N THR A 206 23.11 5.56 -14.10
CA THR A 206 21.95 5.98 -14.92
C THR A 206 22.26 6.07 -16.41
N GLY A 207 23.54 6.27 -16.75
CA GLY A 207 23.99 6.62 -18.09
C GLY A 207 23.76 8.09 -18.43
N MET A 208 23.26 8.92 -17.52
CA MET A 208 23.15 10.37 -17.71
C MET A 208 24.45 11.08 -17.33
N ALA A 209 24.62 12.31 -17.80
CA ALA A 209 25.66 13.19 -17.26
C ALA A 209 25.35 13.59 -15.82
N VAL A 210 26.37 14.00 -15.07
CA VAL A 210 26.20 14.64 -13.74
C VAL A 210 25.97 16.14 -13.86
N ASN A 211 25.41 16.76 -12.82
CA ASN A 211 25.47 18.21 -12.64
C ASN A 211 26.87 18.63 -12.18
N GLY A 212 27.80 18.75 -13.12
CA GLY A 212 29.17 19.18 -12.84
C GLY A 212 30.00 19.35 -14.11
N PRO A 213 31.29 19.70 -13.96
CA PRO A 213 32.19 19.82 -15.09
C PRO A 213 32.43 18.48 -15.80
N LEU A 214 32.53 18.51 -17.12
CA LEU A 214 33.06 17.40 -17.90
C LEU A 214 34.57 17.32 -17.70
N LYS A 215 35.05 16.11 -17.43
CA LYS A 215 36.45 15.83 -17.19
C LYS A 215 37.01 14.87 -18.23
N LEU A 216 38.26 15.11 -18.60
CA LEU A 216 39.03 14.18 -19.40
C LEU A 216 39.47 13.00 -18.53
N GLY A 217 38.86 11.83 -18.73
CA GLY A 217 38.92 10.77 -17.74
C GLY A 217 40.33 10.25 -17.41
N ALA A 218 41.22 10.15 -18.40
CA ALA A 218 42.57 9.64 -18.18
C ALA A 218 43.52 10.62 -17.46
N LEU A 219 43.21 11.92 -17.45
CA LEU A 219 44.09 12.98 -16.95
C LEU A 219 43.47 13.84 -15.84
N ASP A 220 42.19 13.62 -15.50
CA ASP A 220 41.41 14.43 -14.55
C ASP A 220 41.49 15.94 -14.83
N ILE A 221 41.45 16.29 -16.12
CA ILE A 221 41.48 17.69 -16.57
C ILE A 221 40.04 18.15 -16.81
N ILE A 222 39.64 19.23 -16.15
CA ILE A 222 38.36 19.90 -16.42
C ILE A 222 38.38 20.49 -17.83
N ILE A 223 37.41 20.09 -18.64
CA ILE A 223 37.20 20.62 -19.98
C ILE A 223 36.33 21.88 -19.90
N SER A 224 35.11 21.72 -19.41
CA SER A 224 34.16 22.81 -19.16
C SER A 224 32.98 22.31 -18.32
N GLY A 225 31.94 23.13 -18.19
CA GLY A 225 30.82 22.94 -17.29
C GLY A 225 31.17 23.35 -15.87
N GLU A 226 30.14 23.43 -15.05
CA GLU A 226 30.27 23.75 -13.64
C GLU A 226 29.19 23.01 -12.85
N ILE A 227 29.31 23.03 -11.53
CA ILE A 227 28.22 22.60 -10.66
C ILE A 227 27.25 23.76 -10.57
N MET A 228 26.03 23.56 -11.07
CA MET A 228 24.98 24.56 -10.99
C MET A 228 24.15 24.37 -9.72
N PRO A 229 23.68 25.45 -9.08
CA PRO A 229 22.68 25.36 -8.02
C PRO A 229 21.42 24.66 -8.51
N LEU A 230 20.72 23.95 -7.62
CA LEU A 230 19.41 23.40 -7.95
C LEU A 230 18.43 24.51 -8.33
N GLY A 231 17.58 24.23 -9.30
CA GLY A 231 16.53 25.11 -9.78
C GLY A 231 15.32 25.11 -8.84
N PRO A 232 14.24 25.82 -9.20
CA PRO A 232 12.96 25.74 -8.50
C PRO A 232 12.48 24.29 -8.35
N PHE A 233 11.81 24.00 -7.24
CA PHE A 233 11.29 22.65 -6.92
C PHE A 233 12.37 21.54 -6.93
N GLU A 234 13.60 21.91 -6.55
CA GLU A 234 14.76 21.02 -6.44
C GLU A 234 15.18 20.40 -7.79
N ALA A 235 14.84 21.05 -8.90
CA ALA A 235 15.26 20.63 -10.23
C ALA A 235 16.78 20.58 -10.37
N ASN A 236 17.31 19.44 -10.80
CA ASN A 236 18.73 19.28 -11.12
C ASN A 236 19.13 19.95 -12.46
N HIS A 237 20.44 20.02 -12.73
CA HIS A 237 21.04 20.61 -13.93
C HIS A 237 22.06 19.66 -14.56
N LEU A 238 21.62 18.43 -14.87
CA LEU A 238 22.46 17.43 -15.53
C LEU A 238 23.02 17.95 -16.87
N GLY A 239 24.22 17.47 -17.20
CA GLY A 239 25.01 17.97 -18.32
C GLY A 239 24.34 17.94 -19.69
N ILE A 240 24.57 19.02 -20.45
CA ILE A 240 24.21 19.20 -21.85
C ILE A 240 25.49 19.35 -22.68
N VAL A 241 25.51 18.73 -23.85
CA VAL A 241 26.62 18.77 -24.80
C VAL A 241 26.19 19.43 -26.12
N SER A 242 27.17 19.97 -26.86
CA SER A 242 26.95 20.65 -28.15
C SER A 242 27.65 20.00 -29.34
N VAL A 243 28.30 18.86 -29.11
CA VAL A 243 29.23 18.21 -30.05
C VAL A 243 28.87 16.75 -30.34
N ASP A 244 27.63 16.35 -30.06
CA ASP A 244 27.19 14.96 -30.14
C ASP A 244 26.84 14.49 -31.58
N GLY A 245 26.95 15.39 -32.56
CA GLY A 245 26.62 15.10 -33.95
C GLY A 245 25.11 14.99 -34.22
N SER A 246 24.26 15.45 -33.29
CA SER A 246 22.82 15.51 -33.51
C SER A 246 22.40 16.68 -34.40
N THR A 247 21.15 16.66 -34.86
CA THR A 247 20.57 17.79 -35.62
C THR A 247 20.25 18.99 -34.73
N GLN A 248 20.36 18.84 -33.41
CA GLN A 248 20.18 19.90 -32.41
C GLN A 248 21.53 20.30 -31.83
N LYS A 249 21.84 21.59 -31.78
CA LYS A 249 23.13 22.03 -31.24
C LYS A 249 23.27 21.85 -29.72
N SER A 250 22.19 21.65 -28.98
CA SER A 250 22.22 21.46 -27.52
C SER A 250 21.41 20.23 -27.18
N ILE A 251 22.07 19.17 -26.70
CA ILE A 251 21.40 17.93 -26.28
C ILE A 251 21.82 17.56 -24.86
N LYS A 252 20.86 17.12 -24.06
CA LYS A 252 21.13 16.44 -22.80
C LYS A 252 21.72 15.07 -23.09
N THR A 253 22.77 14.71 -22.35
CA THR A 253 23.29 13.33 -22.38
C THR A 253 22.22 12.36 -21.86
N PRO A 254 21.66 11.49 -22.72
CA PRO A 254 20.50 10.68 -22.36
C PRO A 254 20.88 9.48 -21.48
N GLN A 255 19.94 9.06 -20.64
CA GLN A 255 20.04 7.83 -19.85
C GLN A 255 20.10 6.58 -20.75
N LEU A 256 20.72 5.49 -20.25
CA LEU A 256 20.98 4.27 -21.04
C LEU A 256 20.21 3.03 -20.55
N ARG A 257 19.36 3.17 -19.52
CA ARG A 257 18.80 2.05 -18.74
C ARG A 257 17.74 1.22 -19.47
N ASN A 258 17.03 1.79 -20.43
CA ASN A 258 15.98 1.10 -21.18
C ASN A 258 16.29 0.90 -22.67
N LEU A 259 17.55 0.97 -23.07
CA LEU A 259 17.93 0.74 -24.47
C LEU A 259 17.54 -0.67 -24.95
N TYR A 260 17.52 -1.66 -24.06
CA TYR A 260 17.05 -3.02 -24.35
C TYR A 260 15.58 -3.07 -24.77
N GLU A 261 14.76 -2.08 -24.39
CA GLU A 261 13.36 -2.01 -24.79
C GLU A 261 13.19 -1.46 -26.20
N LYS A 262 14.23 -0.85 -26.78
CA LYS A 262 14.19 -0.18 -28.09
C LYS A 262 14.79 -1.02 -29.23
N VAL A 263 15.11 -2.29 -28.99
CA VAL A 263 15.73 -3.16 -30.01
C VAL A 263 14.70 -3.73 -31.00
N GLY A 264 15.19 -4.15 -32.16
CA GLY A 264 14.39 -4.84 -33.19
C GLY A 264 14.21 -4.06 -34.49
N PHE A 265 14.60 -2.78 -34.54
CA PHE A 265 14.63 -2.02 -35.79
C PHE A 265 15.93 -2.27 -36.57
N GLU A 266 15.83 -2.55 -37.87
CA GLU A 266 16.96 -2.82 -38.75
C GLU A 266 16.62 -2.33 -40.17
N MET A 267 17.35 -1.33 -40.67
CA MET A 267 17.17 -0.78 -42.03
C MET A 267 17.96 -1.56 -43.08
N SER A 268 18.92 -2.38 -42.65
CA SER A 268 19.80 -3.13 -43.57
C SER A 268 19.19 -4.43 -44.09
N ARG A 269 17.99 -4.81 -43.63
CA ARG A 269 17.33 -6.09 -43.92
C ARG A 269 15.81 -5.99 -43.92
N ALA A 270 15.16 -6.97 -44.53
CA ALA A 270 13.70 -7.03 -44.64
C ALA A 270 13.01 -7.51 -43.35
N GLU A 271 13.71 -8.27 -42.51
CA GLU A 271 13.21 -8.72 -41.21
C GLU A 271 13.52 -7.68 -40.15
N SER A 272 12.49 -6.99 -39.67
CA SER A 272 12.57 -6.03 -38.59
C SER A 272 11.35 -6.15 -37.69
N LEU A 273 11.59 -6.20 -36.38
CA LEU A 273 10.57 -6.44 -35.35
C LEU A 273 10.03 -5.13 -34.75
N SER A 274 10.65 -3.99 -35.07
CA SER A 274 10.25 -2.65 -34.65
C SER A 274 10.53 -1.64 -35.76
N GLY A 275 9.86 -0.48 -35.76
CA GLY A 275 10.04 0.57 -36.76
C GLY A 275 10.81 1.80 -36.25
N PHE A 276 11.41 1.72 -35.06
CA PHE A 276 11.83 2.91 -34.31
C PHE A 276 13.24 2.78 -33.77
N GLY A 277 14.05 3.81 -34.00
CA GLY A 277 15.48 3.79 -33.73
C GLY A 277 15.93 4.48 -32.44
N PHE A 278 17.22 4.75 -32.44
CA PHE A 278 18.02 5.43 -31.43
C PHE A 278 18.33 6.86 -31.89
N LEU A 279 18.95 7.65 -31.00
CA LEU A 279 19.01 9.12 -31.03
C LEU A 279 17.66 9.79 -30.75
N HIS A 280 17.69 11.12 -30.67
CA HIS A 280 16.51 11.93 -30.38
C HIS A 280 15.48 11.89 -31.49
N ASP A 281 15.85 11.60 -32.74
CA ASP A 281 14.98 11.59 -33.91
C ASP A 281 14.66 10.18 -34.41
N GLY A 282 15.25 9.14 -33.80
CA GLY A 282 15.06 7.75 -34.21
C GLY A 282 15.79 7.36 -35.49
N ALA A 283 16.74 8.18 -35.98
CA ALA A 283 17.40 7.98 -37.29
C ALA A 283 18.38 6.79 -37.33
N ILE A 284 18.83 6.28 -36.19
CA ILE A 284 19.75 5.13 -36.13
C ILE A 284 18.98 3.87 -35.76
N ASP A 285 19.01 2.85 -36.60
CA ASP A 285 18.21 1.65 -36.47
C ASP A 285 18.60 0.74 -35.29
N SER A 286 19.89 0.57 -35.01
CA SER A 286 20.34 -0.36 -33.97
C SER A 286 21.52 0.14 -33.14
N VAL A 287 21.62 -0.36 -31.90
CA VAL A 287 22.73 -0.05 -30.98
C VAL A 287 24.08 -0.49 -31.57
N SER A 288 24.13 -1.64 -32.24
CA SER A 288 25.35 -2.14 -32.86
C SER A 288 25.84 -1.23 -33.98
N ARG A 289 24.92 -0.66 -34.77
CA ARG A 289 25.24 0.33 -35.80
C ARG A 289 25.71 1.65 -35.19
N PHE A 290 25.04 2.13 -34.15
CA PHE A 290 25.45 3.34 -33.43
C PHE A 290 26.88 3.22 -32.90
N LEU A 291 27.18 2.16 -32.15
CA LEU A 291 28.51 1.93 -31.56
C LEU A 291 29.60 1.60 -32.60
N SER A 292 29.21 1.23 -33.81
CA SER A 292 30.14 1.07 -34.93
C SER A 292 30.45 2.37 -35.66
N ALA A 293 29.78 3.49 -35.35
CA ALA A 293 29.98 4.75 -36.05
C ALA A 293 31.45 5.21 -35.97
N PRO A 294 31.99 5.89 -36.99
CA PRO A 294 33.38 6.37 -36.99
C PRO A 294 33.74 7.34 -35.87
N ALA A 295 32.75 7.93 -35.19
CA ALA A 295 32.96 8.70 -33.97
C ALA A 295 33.58 7.85 -32.84
N PHE A 296 33.28 6.54 -32.83
CA PHE A 296 33.78 5.62 -31.81
C PHE A 296 35.04 4.88 -32.25
N SER A 297 35.99 4.72 -31.32
CA SER A 297 37.31 4.07 -31.51
C SER A 297 37.32 2.60 -31.08
N VAL A 298 36.26 1.85 -31.44
CA VAL A 298 36.23 0.38 -31.29
C VAL A 298 37.13 -0.31 -32.33
N ASN A 299 37.64 -1.49 -32.02
CA ASN A 299 38.64 -2.23 -32.80
C ASN A 299 38.14 -3.53 -33.43
N SER A 300 36.97 -4.04 -33.03
CA SER A 300 36.41 -5.29 -33.59
C SER A 300 34.90 -5.39 -33.40
N ASP A 301 34.26 -6.29 -34.14
CA ASP A 301 32.85 -6.64 -33.91
C ASP A 301 32.62 -7.23 -32.51
N GLN A 302 33.62 -7.88 -31.89
CA GLN A 302 33.51 -8.39 -30.52
C GLN A 302 33.47 -7.27 -29.49
N GLU A 303 34.25 -6.20 -29.64
CA GLU A 303 34.15 -5.04 -28.75
C GLU A 303 32.78 -4.36 -28.88
N VAL A 304 32.23 -4.29 -30.10
CA VAL A 304 30.87 -3.83 -30.34
C VAL A 304 29.87 -4.75 -29.64
N ALA A 305 30.00 -6.08 -29.77
CA ALA A 305 29.15 -7.05 -29.10
C ALA A 305 29.19 -6.89 -27.56
N ASP A 306 30.37 -6.73 -26.98
CA ASP A 306 30.55 -6.56 -25.54
C ASP A 306 29.87 -5.28 -25.03
N LEU A 307 30.00 -4.17 -25.75
CA LEU A 307 29.32 -2.92 -25.42
C LEU A 307 27.79 -3.00 -25.62
N VAL A 308 27.32 -3.64 -26.70
CA VAL A 308 25.88 -3.88 -26.91
C VAL A 308 25.31 -4.74 -25.78
N ALA A 309 26.01 -5.79 -25.37
CA ALA A 309 25.60 -6.63 -24.23
C ALA A 309 25.51 -5.82 -22.92
N LEU A 310 26.45 -4.91 -22.67
CA LEU A 310 26.33 -3.98 -21.53
C LEU A 310 25.08 -3.10 -21.65
N MET A 311 24.77 -2.56 -22.84
CA MET A 311 23.56 -1.74 -23.04
C MET A 311 22.28 -2.55 -22.80
N MET A 312 22.28 -3.86 -23.09
CA MET A 312 21.13 -4.72 -22.80
C MET A 312 20.94 -4.90 -21.30
N ALA A 313 22.04 -5.10 -20.56
CA ALA A 313 22.06 -5.29 -19.12
C ALA A 313 22.29 -3.99 -18.33
N PHE A 314 22.04 -2.80 -18.90
CA PHE A 314 22.50 -1.56 -18.25
C PHE A 314 21.77 -1.27 -16.93
N SER A 315 20.44 -1.38 -16.89
CA SER A 315 19.66 -1.25 -15.64
C SER A 315 19.94 -2.38 -14.64
N GLY A 316 19.89 -2.03 -13.36
CA GLY A 316 20.22 -2.87 -12.21
C GLY A 316 21.07 -2.16 -11.13
N SER A 317 21.42 -0.88 -11.29
CA SER A 317 22.18 -0.01 -10.34
C SER A 317 23.53 -0.48 -9.78
N GLU A 318 23.97 -1.70 -10.05
CA GLU A 318 25.14 -2.32 -9.39
C GLU A 318 26.34 -2.44 -10.33
N LEU A 319 26.54 -1.43 -11.16
CA LEU A 319 27.71 -1.36 -12.04
C LEU A 319 28.88 -0.68 -11.32
N ASP A 320 30.09 -1.23 -11.47
CA ASP A 320 31.31 -0.60 -10.98
C ASP A 320 31.58 0.70 -11.75
N ASN A 321 31.75 1.81 -11.03
CA ASN A 321 32.06 3.13 -11.58
C ASN A 321 33.46 3.22 -12.23
N GLY A 322 34.35 2.27 -11.92
CA GLY A 322 35.73 2.30 -12.38
C GLY A 322 36.49 3.56 -11.92
N ASN A 323 37.55 3.92 -12.66
CA ASN A 323 38.42 5.05 -12.31
C ASN A 323 38.10 6.32 -13.10
N ILE A 324 36.85 6.51 -13.55
CA ILE A 324 36.48 7.71 -14.30
C ILE A 324 36.32 8.87 -13.32
N PRO A 325 37.12 9.95 -13.43
CA PRO A 325 36.95 11.12 -12.60
C PRO A 325 35.66 11.85 -13.00
N LEU A 326 34.79 12.04 -12.02
CA LEU A 326 33.50 12.70 -12.19
C LEU A 326 33.58 14.16 -11.74
N GLY A 327 32.75 15.01 -12.36
CA GLY A 327 32.63 16.42 -11.99
C GLY A 327 31.86 16.65 -10.71
N ASN A 328 30.90 15.78 -10.40
CA ASN A 328 30.04 15.81 -9.22
C ASN A 328 29.55 14.39 -8.89
N ILE A 329 28.78 14.23 -7.81
CA ILE A 329 28.12 12.99 -7.42
C ILE A 329 27.12 12.58 -8.52
N PRO A 330 27.18 11.35 -9.04
CA PRO A 330 26.17 10.84 -9.96
C PRO A 330 24.86 10.51 -9.28
N GLU A 331 23.81 10.74 -10.05
CA GLU A 331 22.46 10.41 -9.67
C GLU A 331 22.30 8.89 -9.57
N GLN A 332 21.66 8.45 -8.50
CA GLN A 332 21.37 7.04 -8.31
C GLN A 332 20.23 6.62 -9.25
N SER A 333 20.21 5.34 -9.61
CA SER A 333 19.17 4.79 -10.46
C SER A 333 18.05 4.18 -9.60
N GLN A 334 16.81 4.57 -9.86
CA GLN A 334 15.61 3.95 -9.27
C GLN A 334 15.15 2.79 -10.18
N ASP A 335 15.93 1.72 -10.17
CA ASP A 335 15.58 0.46 -10.81
C ASP A 335 15.21 -0.63 -9.80
N THR A 336 14.36 -1.54 -10.27
CA THR A 336 13.95 -2.69 -9.49
C THR A 336 15.00 -3.78 -9.66
N HIS A 337 15.54 -4.28 -8.56
CA HIS A 337 16.52 -5.38 -8.57
C HIS A 337 16.02 -6.58 -9.40
N ALA A 338 16.89 -7.19 -10.20
CA ALA A 338 16.54 -8.24 -11.16
C ALA A 338 15.79 -9.45 -10.56
N GLY A 339 16.09 -9.78 -9.31
CA GLY A 339 15.43 -10.86 -8.56
C GLY A 339 14.00 -10.59 -8.08
N VAL A 340 13.53 -9.35 -8.08
CA VAL A 340 12.18 -9.00 -7.59
C VAL A 340 11.10 -9.69 -8.43
N GLY A 341 10.09 -10.22 -7.75
CA GLY A 341 9.01 -11.01 -8.36
C GLY A 341 9.36 -12.49 -8.53
N LYS A 342 10.60 -12.90 -8.26
CA LYS A 342 10.95 -14.32 -8.22
C LYS A 342 10.26 -14.99 -7.05
N GLN A 343 9.61 -16.12 -7.34
CA GLN A 343 8.89 -16.92 -6.35
C GLN A 343 9.36 -18.37 -6.34
N TYR A 344 9.24 -19.00 -5.17
CA TYR A 344 9.37 -20.44 -5.00
C TYR A 344 8.38 -20.93 -3.94
N THR A 345 7.55 -21.91 -4.30
CA THR A 345 6.57 -22.52 -3.38
C THR A 345 7.08 -23.88 -2.92
N LEU A 346 7.21 -24.03 -1.61
CA LEU A 346 7.57 -25.27 -0.94
C LEU A 346 6.30 -25.96 -0.41
N THR A 347 6.03 -27.18 -0.88
CA THR A 347 4.83 -27.96 -0.51
C THR A 347 5.12 -29.11 0.45
N GLN A 348 6.39 -29.41 0.73
CA GLN A 348 6.80 -30.45 1.65
C GLN A 348 8.00 -30.00 2.47
N GLY A 349 7.99 -30.35 3.76
CA GLY A 349 9.05 -30.01 4.69
C GLY A 349 10.39 -30.59 4.25
N THR A 350 11.43 -29.75 4.28
CA THR A 350 12.81 -30.14 3.96
C THR A 350 13.78 -29.35 4.82
N GLN A 351 15.01 -29.85 4.95
CA GLN A 351 16.12 -29.12 5.57
C GLN A 351 17.04 -28.46 4.54
N LEU A 352 16.89 -28.79 3.25
CA LEU A 352 17.75 -28.31 2.16
C LEU A 352 16.89 -27.99 0.93
N ASN A 353 17.07 -26.80 0.37
CA ASN A 353 16.43 -26.40 -0.89
C ASN A 353 17.22 -25.29 -1.59
N SER A 354 17.91 -25.63 -2.69
CA SER A 354 18.79 -24.70 -3.40
C SER A 354 18.07 -23.47 -3.97
N ASN A 355 16.78 -23.56 -4.30
CA ASN A 355 16.02 -22.40 -4.77
C ASN A 355 15.77 -21.42 -3.62
N ILE A 356 15.37 -21.92 -2.45
CA ILE A 356 15.18 -21.10 -1.24
C ILE A 356 16.52 -20.50 -0.79
N ASP A 357 17.59 -21.31 -0.77
CA ASP A 357 18.94 -20.84 -0.45
C ASP A 357 19.35 -19.67 -1.35
N THR A 358 19.01 -19.75 -2.65
CA THR A 358 19.27 -18.66 -3.60
C THR A 358 18.49 -17.38 -3.23
N LEU A 359 17.19 -17.49 -2.91
CA LEU A 359 16.40 -16.31 -2.53
C LEU A 359 16.88 -15.69 -1.22
N VAL A 360 17.21 -16.51 -0.21
CA VAL A 360 17.76 -16.07 1.08
C VAL A 360 19.11 -15.39 0.88
N ASN A 361 19.98 -15.94 0.03
CA ASN A 361 21.29 -15.33 -0.27
C ASN A 361 21.16 -13.97 -0.99
N ILE A 362 20.15 -13.80 -1.83
CA ILE A 362 19.89 -12.50 -2.46
C ILE A 362 19.35 -11.51 -1.40
N ALA A 363 18.41 -11.94 -0.56
CA ALA A 363 17.82 -11.09 0.48
C ALA A 363 18.83 -10.69 1.57
N SER A 364 19.83 -11.53 1.86
CA SER A 364 20.89 -11.23 2.84
C SER A 364 21.82 -10.09 2.41
N THR A 365 21.82 -9.71 1.13
CA THR A 365 22.49 -8.48 0.65
C THR A 365 21.78 -7.19 1.08
N ALA A 366 20.57 -7.30 1.65
CA ALA A 366 19.69 -6.20 2.03
C ALA A 366 19.26 -5.27 0.87
N LYS A 367 19.45 -5.67 -0.39
CA LYS A 367 19.02 -4.93 -1.58
C LYS A 367 17.57 -5.20 -2.01
N VAL A 368 16.98 -6.26 -1.47
CA VAL A 368 15.57 -6.65 -1.65
C VAL A 368 15.05 -7.15 -0.31
N ASP A 369 13.73 -7.20 -0.16
CA ASP A 369 13.11 -7.91 0.96
C ASP A 369 12.64 -9.31 0.48
N LEU A 370 12.59 -10.26 1.39
CA LEU A 370 12.06 -11.60 1.14
C LEU A 370 10.90 -11.86 2.10
N ILE A 371 9.73 -12.12 1.53
CA ILE A 371 8.54 -12.49 2.29
C ILE A 371 8.21 -13.97 2.07
N VAL A 372 7.56 -14.58 3.04
CA VAL A 372 7.02 -15.94 2.93
C VAL A 372 5.58 -15.92 3.39
N ASN A 373 4.67 -16.37 2.53
CA ASN A 373 3.26 -16.50 2.86
C ASN A 373 2.86 -17.98 2.85
N SER A 374 2.08 -18.39 3.84
CA SER A 374 1.57 -19.75 3.96
C SER A 374 0.06 -19.83 3.64
N ASP A 375 -0.41 -21.03 3.30
CA ASP A 375 -1.83 -21.25 2.96
C ASP A 375 -2.75 -21.06 4.18
N ASP A 376 -2.24 -21.27 5.39
CA ASP A 376 -2.93 -21.01 6.66
C ASP A 376 -2.86 -19.54 7.12
N LYS A 377 -2.51 -18.62 6.22
CA LYS A 377 -2.49 -17.15 6.42
C LYS A 377 -1.43 -16.65 7.41
N HIS A 378 -0.32 -17.36 7.59
CA HIS A 378 0.85 -16.80 8.28
C HIS A 378 1.79 -16.15 7.27
N SER A 379 2.35 -15.02 7.68
CA SER A 379 3.35 -14.29 6.90
C SER A 379 4.67 -14.24 7.67
N TYR A 380 5.76 -14.19 6.93
CA TYR A 380 7.10 -14.03 7.49
C TYR A 380 7.90 -13.04 6.64
N LEU A 381 8.76 -12.26 7.28
CA LEU A 381 9.68 -11.32 6.65
C LEU A 381 11.12 -11.69 7.03
N TYR A 382 12.00 -11.80 6.03
CA TYR A 382 13.41 -12.06 6.28
C TYR A 382 14.14 -10.82 6.83
N ASP A 383 14.79 -10.96 7.98
CA ASP A 383 15.70 -9.99 8.56
C ASP A 383 17.15 -10.34 8.20
N ALA A 384 17.74 -9.53 7.30
CA ALA A 384 19.11 -9.71 6.84
C ALA A 384 20.17 -9.52 7.93
N ASN A 385 19.89 -8.75 8.99
CA ASN A 385 20.87 -8.52 10.07
C ASN A 385 20.99 -9.75 10.98
N GLN A 386 19.86 -10.44 11.18
CA GLN A 386 19.76 -11.60 12.09
C GLN A 386 19.86 -12.94 11.34
N ALA A 387 19.74 -12.91 10.01
CA ALA A 387 19.66 -14.08 9.14
C ALA A 387 18.50 -15.03 9.54
N THR A 388 17.40 -14.47 10.01
CA THR A 388 16.18 -15.16 10.42
C THR A 388 14.96 -14.57 9.71
N PHE A 389 13.86 -15.30 9.76
CA PHE A 389 12.54 -14.80 9.41
C PHE A 389 11.81 -14.38 10.69
N ILE A 390 11.08 -13.28 10.61
CA ILE A 390 10.23 -12.76 11.69
C ILE A 390 8.78 -12.98 11.28
N SER A 391 7.94 -13.49 12.19
CA SER A 391 6.48 -13.62 11.97
C SER A 391 5.75 -12.30 12.28
N ASP A 392 4.46 -12.25 11.95
CA ASP A 392 3.53 -11.18 12.33
C ASP A 392 3.44 -10.93 13.85
N THR A 393 3.78 -11.93 14.65
CA THR A 393 3.82 -11.95 16.11
C THR A 393 5.22 -11.72 16.69
N ASN A 394 6.17 -11.23 15.87
CA ASN A 394 7.58 -11.00 16.23
C ASN A 394 8.33 -12.25 16.71
N GLN A 395 7.93 -13.45 16.26
CA GLN A 395 8.68 -14.67 16.53
C GLN A 395 9.76 -14.87 15.47
N GLU A 396 10.99 -15.09 15.91
CA GLU A 396 12.11 -15.39 15.02
C GLU A 396 12.20 -16.89 14.71
N ILE A 397 12.37 -17.21 13.43
CA ILE A 397 12.54 -18.56 12.92
C ILE A 397 13.63 -18.58 11.83
N ASN A 398 14.60 -19.46 11.95
CA ASN A 398 15.62 -19.59 10.89
C ASN A 398 15.04 -20.29 9.65
N SER A 399 15.71 -20.13 8.50
CA SER A 399 15.24 -20.67 7.22
C SER A 399 15.02 -22.18 7.24
N ILE A 400 15.87 -22.95 7.92
CA ILE A 400 15.75 -24.42 7.97
C ILE A 400 14.48 -24.80 8.76
N ALA A 401 14.28 -24.19 9.92
CA ALA A 401 13.10 -24.42 10.74
C ALA A 401 11.82 -24.03 9.99
N LEU A 402 11.80 -22.88 9.31
CA LEU A 402 10.65 -22.44 8.52
C LEU A 402 10.32 -23.43 7.39
N MET A 403 11.33 -23.90 6.65
CA MET A 403 11.12 -24.92 5.62
C MET A 403 10.54 -26.23 6.17
N THR A 404 10.89 -26.63 7.40
CA THR A 404 10.36 -27.86 8.00
C THR A 404 8.88 -27.79 8.38
N LEU A 405 8.28 -26.60 8.43
CA LEU A 405 6.85 -26.42 8.72
C LEU A 405 5.95 -26.76 7.52
N ALA A 406 6.48 -26.72 6.30
CA ALA A 406 5.72 -26.99 5.08
C ALA A 406 5.19 -28.43 5.03
N ASN A 407 3.95 -28.58 4.58
CA ASN A 407 3.31 -29.88 4.37
C ASN A 407 2.20 -29.79 3.32
N ASN A 408 1.56 -30.91 2.97
CA ASN A 408 0.57 -30.95 1.90
C ASN A 408 -0.67 -30.07 2.16
N ASP A 409 -0.96 -29.75 3.42
CA ASP A 409 -2.09 -28.91 3.83
C ASP A 409 -1.67 -27.46 4.11
N ASN A 410 -0.36 -27.17 4.10
CA ASN A 410 0.19 -25.83 4.32
C ASN A 410 1.50 -25.63 3.53
N SER A 411 1.40 -25.04 2.33
CA SER A 411 2.56 -24.69 1.52
C SER A 411 3.10 -23.30 1.90
N PHE A 412 4.39 -23.06 1.62
CA PHE A 412 5.06 -21.80 1.92
C PHE A 412 5.61 -21.20 0.63
N THR A 413 5.15 -20.01 0.25
CA THR A 413 5.59 -19.29 -0.96
C THR A 413 6.54 -18.17 -0.60
N TYR A 414 7.81 -18.35 -0.96
CA TYR A 414 8.89 -17.38 -0.83
C TYR A 414 8.83 -16.41 -2.01
N THR A 415 8.81 -15.10 -1.76
CA THR A 415 8.76 -14.06 -2.79
C THR A 415 9.78 -12.96 -2.51
N LEU A 416 10.66 -12.69 -3.48
CA LEU A 416 11.49 -11.48 -3.45
C LEU A 416 10.64 -10.26 -3.83
N VAL A 417 10.65 -9.23 -3.00
CA VAL A 417 9.91 -7.98 -3.18
C VAL A 417 10.85 -6.78 -3.14
N PRO A 418 10.46 -5.62 -3.71
CA PRO A 418 11.29 -4.42 -3.63
C PRO A 418 11.66 -4.07 -2.20
N LYS A 419 12.87 -3.54 -2.01
CA LYS A 419 13.35 -3.13 -0.69
C LYS A 419 12.40 -2.09 -0.07
N GLY A 420 12.08 -2.28 1.21
CA GLY A 420 11.18 -1.41 1.97
C GLY A 420 9.70 -1.76 1.83
N LEU A 421 9.32 -2.69 0.95
CA LEU A 421 7.93 -3.15 0.82
C LEU A 421 7.64 -4.42 1.61
N GLY A 422 8.66 -5.09 2.19
CA GLY A 422 8.48 -6.35 2.92
C GLY A 422 7.45 -6.27 4.03
N ASN A 423 7.55 -5.27 4.92
CA ASN A 423 6.60 -5.10 6.03
C ASN A 423 5.17 -4.91 5.53
N ARG A 424 5.00 -4.04 4.53
CA ARG A 424 3.67 -3.72 3.99
C ARG A 424 3.01 -4.92 3.31
N LEU A 425 3.81 -5.73 2.61
CA LEU A 425 3.31 -6.89 1.88
C LEU A 425 3.12 -8.12 2.78
N ALA A 426 3.80 -8.17 3.93
CA ALA A 426 3.70 -9.30 4.86
C ALA A 426 2.72 -9.04 6.01
N PHE A 427 2.70 -7.84 6.59
CA PHE A 427 2.09 -7.58 7.90
C PHE A 427 1.15 -6.38 7.98
N ASP A 428 1.38 -5.31 7.22
CA ASP A 428 0.69 -4.03 7.36
C ASP A 428 0.20 -3.56 5.99
N ARG A 429 -0.99 -4.01 5.61
CA ARG A 429 -1.42 -3.91 4.22
C ARG A 429 -1.76 -2.48 3.80
N ASP A 430 -2.36 -1.72 4.70
CA ASP A 430 -2.78 -0.34 4.44
C ASP A 430 -1.69 0.70 4.75
N GLY A 431 -0.61 0.29 5.40
CA GLY A 431 0.59 1.09 5.60
C GLY A 431 0.47 2.09 6.75
N ASP A 432 -0.38 1.81 7.74
CA ASP A 432 -0.62 2.68 8.90
C ASP A 432 0.37 2.46 10.06
N THR A 433 1.34 1.55 9.88
CA THR A 433 2.37 1.12 10.83
C THR A 433 1.90 0.15 11.92
N ILE A 434 0.64 -0.28 11.89
CA ILE A 434 0.07 -1.29 12.76
C ILE A 434 -0.08 -2.57 11.93
N ASN A 435 0.39 -3.71 12.46
CA ASN A 435 0.23 -4.97 11.75
C ASN A 435 -1.26 -5.38 11.71
N ASP A 436 -1.73 -5.91 10.58
CA ASP A 436 -3.08 -6.44 10.33
C ASP A 436 -3.55 -7.35 11.50
N THR A 437 -2.66 -8.20 12.03
CA THR A 437 -2.95 -9.09 13.18
C THR A 437 -3.27 -8.30 14.45
N GLN A 438 -2.52 -7.23 14.73
CA GLN A 438 -2.74 -6.37 15.90
C GLN A 438 -4.02 -5.55 15.73
N GLU A 439 -4.32 -5.11 14.52
CA GLU A 439 -5.58 -4.44 14.20
C GLU A 439 -6.80 -5.34 14.42
N ILE A 440 -6.73 -6.60 14.00
CA ILE A 440 -7.78 -7.59 14.24
C ILE A 440 -7.99 -7.80 15.75
N ILE A 441 -6.91 -7.88 16.53
CA ILE A 441 -6.97 -7.95 18.01
C ILE A 441 -7.64 -6.70 18.59
N ASN A 442 -7.26 -5.53 18.08
CA ASN A 442 -7.81 -4.24 18.48
C ASN A 442 -9.22 -4.01 17.96
N GLY A 443 -9.73 -4.83 17.04
CA GLY A 443 -11.06 -4.67 16.42
C GLY A 443 -11.10 -3.54 15.40
N SER A 444 -9.93 -3.02 15.04
CA SER A 444 -9.75 -2.01 14.01
C SER A 444 -9.78 -2.68 12.62
N ASN A 445 -9.74 -1.89 11.55
CA ASN A 445 -10.04 -2.35 10.21
C ASN A 445 -8.76 -2.38 9.36
N PRO A 446 -8.18 -3.57 9.07
CA PRO A 446 -6.86 -3.72 8.45
C PRO A 446 -6.78 -3.38 6.96
N ILE A 447 -7.76 -2.63 6.47
CA ILE A 447 -7.85 -2.12 5.11
C ILE A 447 -8.22 -0.64 5.10
N ASP A 448 -8.13 0.02 6.25
CA ASP A 448 -8.45 1.43 6.46
C ASP A 448 -7.42 2.04 7.40
N SER A 449 -6.40 2.66 6.82
CA SER A 449 -5.28 3.29 7.54
C SER A 449 -5.68 4.39 8.53
N SER A 450 -6.96 4.80 8.56
CA SER A 450 -7.49 5.72 9.57
C SER A 450 -8.07 5.01 10.79
N SER A 451 -8.30 3.70 10.68
CA SER A 451 -8.86 2.85 11.72
C SER A 451 -7.74 2.28 12.59
N THR A 452 -7.09 3.12 13.38
CA THR A 452 -5.92 2.72 14.19
C THR A 452 -6.22 2.50 15.67
N GLN A 453 -7.41 2.92 16.12
CA GLN A 453 -7.81 2.84 17.52
C GLN A 453 -8.45 1.49 17.84
N ILE A 454 -8.34 1.07 19.11
CA ILE A 454 -9.13 -0.06 19.62
C ILE A 454 -10.61 0.24 19.37
N ARG A 455 -11.34 -0.76 18.87
CA ARG A 455 -12.80 -0.72 18.70
C ARG A 455 -13.39 -1.95 19.37
N PRO A 456 -14.09 -1.80 20.50
CA PRO A 456 -14.64 -2.93 21.22
C PRO A 456 -15.69 -3.67 20.40
N LYS A 457 -15.68 -5.00 20.47
CA LYS A 457 -16.70 -5.84 19.84
C LYS A 457 -18.03 -5.72 20.59
N THR A 458 -19.11 -5.58 19.82
CA THR A 458 -20.46 -5.54 20.40
C THR A 458 -20.90 -6.91 20.94
N GLY A 459 -21.88 -6.89 21.85
CA GLY A 459 -22.49 -8.06 22.46
C GLY A 459 -22.32 -8.11 23.98
N LEU A 460 -22.41 -9.31 24.55
CA LEU A 460 -22.36 -9.51 26.00
C LEU A 460 -20.92 -9.58 26.53
N TRP A 461 -20.68 -8.96 27.67
CA TRP A 461 -19.41 -8.91 28.40
C TRP A 461 -19.63 -9.26 29.86
N TYR A 462 -18.65 -9.92 30.48
CA TYR A 462 -18.74 -10.38 31.86
C TYR A 462 -17.35 -10.47 32.50
N ASP A 463 -17.30 -10.42 33.83
CA ASP A 463 -16.12 -10.75 34.61
C ASP A 463 -16.18 -12.26 34.97
N PRO A 464 -15.25 -13.10 34.48
CA PRO A 464 -15.24 -14.53 34.76
C PRO A 464 -14.98 -14.88 36.24
N ASP A 465 -14.40 -13.97 37.03
CA ASP A 465 -14.21 -14.16 38.47
C ASP A 465 -15.44 -13.71 39.27
N LYS A 466 -16.35 -12.92 38.65
CA LYS A 466 -17.59 -12.42 39.25
C LYS A 466 -18.81 -12.74 38.37
N ASN A 467 -19.03 -14.02 38.07
CA ASN A 467 -20.11 -14.48 37.21
C ASN A 467 -21.51 -14.24 37.79
N GLY A 468 -22.44 -13.76 36.96
CA GLY A 468 -23.86 -13.68 37.32
C GLY A 468 -24.54 -12.36 36.96
N HIS A 469 -23.74 -11.37 36.61
CA HIS A 469 -24.12 -10.10 36.01
C HIS A 469 -23.26 -9.84 34.77
N GLY A 470 -23.59 -8.82 33.99
CA GLY A 470 -22.81 -8.52 32.78
C GLY A 470 -23.36 -7.33 32.01
N ILE A 471 -22.63 -6.95 30.98
CA ILE A 471 -22.91 -5.77 30.16
C ILE A 471 -23.27 -6.23 28.74
N ASP A 472 -24.36 -5.73 28.17
CA ASP A 472 -24.52 -5.68 26.72
C ASP A 472 -23.92 -4.37 26.20
N MET A 473 -22.86 -4.47 25.41
CA MET A 473 -22.12 -3.35 24.87
C MET A 473 -22.40 -3.18 23.38
N GLN A 474 -22.71 -1.97 22.96
CA GLN A 474 -23.09 -1.67 21.60
C GLN A 474 -22.58 -0.30 21.15
N ILE A 475 -22.38 -0.14 19.84
CA ILE A 475 -22.03 1.13 19.20
C ILE A 475 -23.24 1.57 18.38
N ALA A 476 -23.57 2.87 18.36
CA ALA A 476 -24.56 3.47 17.48
C ALA A 476 -24.04 4.83 16.99
N GLY A 477 -23.62 4.89 15.71
CA GLY A 477 -22.87 6.03 15.21
C GLY A 477 -21.53 6.15 15.94
N GLU A 478 -21.28 7.31 16.55
CA GLU A 478 -20.06 7.55 17.34
C GLU A 478 -20.22 7.22 18.83
N ASN A 479 -21.42 6.83 19.27
CA ASN A 479 -21.71 6.59 20.68
C ASN A 479 -21.51 5.12 21.04
N LEU A 480 -20.70 4.88 22.07
CA LEU A 480 -20.72 3.62 22.80
C LEU A 480 -21.84 3.70 23.85
N PHE A 481 -22.63 2.65 23.96
CA PHE A 481 -23.57 2.51 25.07
C PHE A 481 -23.53 1.09 25.64
N MET A 482 -23.87 1.01 26.92
CA MET A 482 -23.95 -0.24 27.65
C MET A 482 -25.28 -0.36 28.37
N ILE A 483 -25.87 -1.55 28.33
CA ILE A 483 -26.91 -1.97 29.27
C ILE A 483 -26.26 -2.92 30.27
N TRP A 484 -26.24 -2.53 31.53
CA TRP A 484 -25.65 -3.31 32.59
C TRP A 484 -26.72 -4.05 33.38
N TYR A 485 -26.67 -5.38 33.34
CA TYR A 485 -27.59 -6.26 34.05
C TYR A 485 -26.96 -6.72 35.34
N VAL A 486 -27.45 -6.24 36.48
CA VAL A 486 -26.86 -6.48 37.81
C VAL A 486 -27.97 -6.59 38.87
N TYR A 487 -27.61 -6.56 40.16
CA TYR A 487 -28.52 -6.71 41.29
C TYR A 487 -28.34 -5.56 42.30
N ARG A 488 -29.42 -5.23 43.01
CA ARG A 488 -29.43 -4.29 44.13
C ARG A 488 -28.95 -4.96 45.43
N ASP A 489 -28.80 -4.17 46.48
CA ASP A 489 -28.45 -4.61 47.84
C ASP A 489 -29.42 -5.67 48.39
N ASP A 490 -30.69 -5.64 47.96
CA ASP A 490 -31.72 -6.61 48.31
C ASP A 490 -31.74 -7.86 47.40
N ALA A 491 -30.68 -8.07 46.61
CA ALA A 491 -30.51 -9.16 45.65
C ALA A 491 -31.51 -9.14 44.46
N THR A 492 -32.34 -8.09 44.32
CA THR A 492 -33.29 -7.98 43.21
C THR A 492 -32.61 -7.51 41.92
N PRO A 493 -33.02 -8.02 40.75
CA PRO A 493 -32.40 -7.63 39.48
C PRO A 493 -32.71 -6.17 39.13
N VAL A 494 -31.70 -5.49 38.60
CA VAL A 494 -31.74 -4.10 38.09
C VAL A 494 -30.97 -4.03 36.78
N TRP A 495 -31.38 -3.13 35.88
CA TRP A 495 -30.58 -2.78 34.74
C TRP A 495 -30.29 -1.28 34.73
N TYR A 496 -29.08 -0.93 34.30
CA TYR A 496 -28.65 0.45 34.12
C TYR A 496 -28.26 0.71 32.65
N LEU A 497 -28.40 1.94 32.20
CA LEU A 497 -27.92 2.39 30.89
C LEU A 497 -26.81 3.43 31.09
N ALA A 498 -25.74 3.32 30.33
CA ALA A 498 -24.76 4.39 30.21
C ALA A 498 -24.42 4.60 28.72
N SER A 499 -24.31 5.84 28.28
CA SER A 499 -24.04 6.19 26.88
C SER A 499 -23.26 7.49 26.78
N ALA A 500 -22.21 7.50 25.95
CA ALA A 500 -21.43 8.68 25.59
C ALA A 500 -20.66 8.42 24.29
N THR A 501 -20.14 9.47 23.67
CA THR A 501 -19.26 9.36 22.50
C THR A 501 -18.04 8.49 22.83
N TYR A 502 -17.70 7.57 21.92
CA TYR A 502 -16.61 6.63 22.13
C TYR A 502 -15.24 7.33 22.17
N GLN A 503 -14.44 6.95 23.16
CA GLN A 503 -13.02 7.25 23.26
C GLN A 503 -12.34 6.12 24.06
N PRO A 504 -11.03 5.85 23.90
CA PRO A 504 -10.38 4.67 24.52
C PRO A 504 -10.53 4.55 26.05
N ASN A 505 -10.61 5.69 26.75
CA ASN A 505 -10.96 5.76 28.17
C ASN A 505 -12.39 6.30 28.31
N TRP A 506 -13.36 5.45 28.01
CA TRP A 506 -14.76 5.84 27.89
C TRP A 506 -15.38 6.04 29.26
N GLN A 507 -16.14 7.13 29.43
CA GLN A 507 -16.82 7.47 30.68
C GLN A 507 -18.23 7.94 30.38
N ALA A 508 -19.18 7.57 31.23
CA ALA A 508 -20.57 7.99 31.10
C ALA A 508 -21.29 7.97 32.44
N ASP A 509 -22.33 8.81 32.55
CA ASP A 509 -23.29 8.75 33.64
C ASP A 509 -24.07 7.43 33.58
N LEU A 510 -24.32 6.85 34.75
CA LEU A 510 -25.08 5.62 34.91
C LEU A 510 -26.54 5.96 35.25
N LEU A 511 -27.47 5.52 34.41
CA LEU A 511 -28.89 5.81 34.51
C LEU A 511 -29.68 4.59 34.99
N GLU A 512 -30.50 4.78 36.03
CA GLU A 512 -31.58 3.86 36.41
C GLU A 512 -32.92 4.41 35.91
N PHE A 513 -33.86 3.52 35.60
CA PHE A 513 -35.17 3.89 35.09
C PHE A 513 -36.30 3.40 35.99
N SER A 514 -37.35 4.22 36.08
CA SER A 514 -38.67 3.85 36.63
C SER A 514 -39.74 3.99 35.55
N TRP A 515 -40.80 3.18 35.64
CA TRP A 515 -41.88 3.14 34.64
C TRP A 515 -43.22 3.59 35.20
N ASP A 516 -43.85 4.56 34.54
CA ASP A 516 -45.24 4.90 34.80
C ASP A 516 -46.17 4.14 33.82
N PHE A 517 -46.93 3.19 34.36
CA PHE A 517 -47.87 2.38 33.58
C PHE A 517 -49.03 3.19 32.98
N ASN A 518 -49.39 4.33 33.56
CA ASN A 518 -50.48 5.16 33.05
C ASN A 518 -50.05 5.95 31.82
N SER A 519 -48.86 6.56 31.88
CA SER A 519 -48.34 7.37 30.77
C SER A 519 -47.47 6.56 29.80
N ARG A 520 -47.14 5.31 30.13
CA ARG A 520 -46.18 4.45 29.40
C ARG A 520 -44.86 5.17 29.17
N THR A 521 -44.28 5.70 30.24
CA THR A 521 -43.06 6.53 30.15
C THR A 521 -42.00 6.01 31.10
N ALA A 522 -40.79 5.83 30.59
CA ALA A 522 -39.61 5.57 31.39
C ALA A 522 -38.97 6.90 31.84
N THR A 523 -38.72 7.03 33.13
CA THR A 523 -38.06 8.22 33.71
C THR A 523 -36.64 7.86 34.16
N PRO A 524 -35.59 8.45 33.55
CA PRO A 524 -34.20 8.21 33.94
C PRO A 524 -33.82 8.98 35.21
N THR A 525 -32.96 8.39 36.03
CA THR A 525 -32.27 9.02 37.17
C THR A 525 -30.79 8.70 37.10
N VAL A 526 -29.91 9.70 37.19
CA VAL A 526 -28.47 9.48 37.32
C VAL A 526 -28.19 8.95 38.72
N VAL A 527 -27.65 7.74 38.81
CA VAL A 527 -27.34 7.05 40.08
C VAL A 527 -25.84 6.93 40.34
N GLY A 528 -25.02 7.26 39.34
CA GLY A 528 -23.59 7.03 39.41
C GLY A 528 -22.88 7.29 38.09
N SER A 529 -21.69 6.74 37.95
CA SER A 529 -20.85 6.84 36.75
C SER A 529 -20.09 5.55 36.50
N VAL A 530 -19.74 5.32 35.23
CA VAL A 530 -18.93 4.18 34.81
C VAL A 530 -17.74 4.64 33.98
N ASN A 531 -16.67 3.86 34.01
CA ASN A 531 -15.52 4.00 33.14
C ASN A 531 -15.10 2.63 32.58
N LEU A 532 -14.88 2.58 31.26
CA LEU A 532 -14.33 1.43 30.54
C LEU A 532 -13.00 1.83 29.89
N THR A 533 -11.94 1.11 30.25
CA THR A 533 -10.63 1.20 29.60
C THR A 533 -10.35 -0.11 28.85
N PHE A 534 -10.33 -0.05 27.53
CA PHE A 534 -10.12 -1.23 26.67
C PHE A 534 -8.65 -1.55 26.52
N THR A 535 -8.29 -2.83 26.66
CA THR A 535 -6.93 -3.32 26.34
C THR A 535 -6.87 -3.90 24.94
N ASP A 536 -7.98 -4.44 24.44
CA ASP A 536 -8.20 -4.89 23.07
C ASP A 536 -9.71 -4.91 22.75
N ALA A 537 -10.12 -5.46 21.61
CA ALA A 537 -11.53 -5.48 21.20
C ALA A 537 -12.44 -6.35 22.08
N THR A 538 -11.86 -7.21 22.93
CA THR A 538 -12.54 -8.26 23.69
C THR A 538 -12.24 -8.24 25.20
N HIS A 539 -11.38 -7.33 25.66
CA HIS A 539 -11.04 -7.15 27.08
C HIS A 539 -11.08 -5.68 27.50
N ALA A 540 -11.60 -5.42 28.70
CA ALA A 540 -11.71 -4.08 29.26
C ALA A 540 -11.66 -4.10 30.79
N GLN A 541 -11.05 -3.07 31.37
CA GLN A 541 -11.25 -2.75 32.78
C GLN A 541 -12.51 -1.93 32.94
N PHE A 542 -13.45 -2.44 33.73
CA PHE A 542 -14.71 -1.78 34.04
C PHE A 542 -14.68 -1.30 35.47
N SER A 543 -14.82 0.01 35.65
CA SER A 543 -14.92 0.65 36.96
C SER A 543 -16.24 1.38 37.06
N TRP A 544 -16.83 1.36 38.25
CA TRP A 544 -18.15 1.90 38.48
C TRP A 544 -18.21 2.58 39.85
N GLN A 545 -19.08 3.58 39.95
CA GLN A 545 -19.47 4.23 41.19
C GLN A 545 -20.98 4.38 41.20
N ILE A 546 -21.65 3.93 42.26
CA ILE A 546 -23.09 4.11 42.50
C ILE A 546 -23.25 4.63 43.92
N GLY A 547 -23.73 5.88 44.07
CA GLY A 547 -23.69 6.56 45.36
C GLY A 547 -22.28 6.58 45.97
N ASP A 548 -22.15 6.01 47.17
CA ASP A 548 -20.87 5.90 47.90
C ASP A 548 -20.11 4.58 47.60
N SER A 549 -20.75 3.62 46.93
CA SER A 549 -20.15 2.33 46.57
C SER A 549 -19.39 2.44 45.25
N SER A 550 -18.27 1.73 45.14
CA SER A 550 -17.47 1.68 43.92
C SER A 550 -16.78 0.32 43.76
N GLY A 551 -16.42 -0.03 42.52
CA GLY A 551 -15.77 -1.29 42.22
C GLY A 551 -15.02 -1.28 40.90
N ASN A 552 -14.22 -2.33 40.70
CA ASN A 552 -13.48 -2.62 39.48
C ASN A 552 -13.65 -4.08 39.10
N GLU A 553 -13.74 -4.35 37.80
CA GLU A 553 -13.98 -5.66 37.20
C GLU A 553 -13.16 -5.83 35.93
N SER A 554 -12.67 -7.05 35.70
CA SER A 554 -11.89 -7.41 34.52
C SER A 554 -12.82 -8.06 33.50
N MET A 555 -13.42 -7.22 32.66
CA MET A 555 -14.45 -7.66 31.72
C MET A 555 -13.83 -8.29 30.48
N GLN A 556 -14.42 -9.40 30.04
CA GLN A 556 -14.15 -9.98 28.73
C GLN A 556 -15.46 -10.22 27.97
N ARG A 557 -15.38 -10.19 26.63
CA ARG A 557 -16.52 -10.51 25.77
C ARG A 557 -16.90 -11.99 25.93
N LEU A 558 -18.19 -12.25 26.14
CA LEU A 558 -18.74 -13.59 26.29
C LEU A 558 -18.51 -14.42 25.02
N LYS A 559 -17.87 -15.56 25.15
CA LYS A 559 -17.60 -16.49 24.04
C LYS A 559 -18.34 -17.80 24.25
N ILE A 560 -19.40 -18.01 23.46
CA ILE A 560 -20.29 -19.18 23.52
C ILE A 560 -19.89 -20.23 22.47
N SER A 561 -19.37 -19.80 21.31
CA SER A 561 -19.00 -20.70 20.22
C SER A 561 -17.83 -20.16 19.37
N ASN A 562 -17.05 -21.08 18.79
CA ASN A 562 -16.04 -20.79 17.76
C ASN A 562 -16.58 -20.96 16.33
N GLN A 563 -17.83 -21.37 16.16
CA GLN A 563 -18.41 -21.61 14.84
C GLN A 563 -18.82 -20.31 14.16
N ILE A 564 -18.74 -20.30 12.82
CA ILE A 564 -19.27 -19.21 12.00
C ILE A 564 -20.76 -19.03 12.30
N THR A 565 -21.14 -17.79 12.59
CA THR A 565 -22.52 -17.43 12.90
C THR A 565 -23.22 -17.04 11.60
N SER A 566 -24.07 -17.93 11.06
CA SER A 566 -24.77 -17.72 9.78
C SER A 566 -25.94 -16.73 9.89
N LYS A 567 -26.59 -16.65 11.05
CA LYS A 567 -27.67 -15.71 11.37
C LYS A 567 -27.20 -14.73 12.43
N GLN A 568 -26.85 -13.52 12.00
CA GLN A 568 -26.29 -12.47 12.86
C GLN A 568 -27.43 -11.59 13.38
N PHE A 569 -27.92 -11.88 14.59
CA PHE A 569 -28.97 -11.09 15.24
C PHE A 569 -28.46 -10.31 16.45
N THR A 570 -27.15 -10.37 16.76
CA THR A 570 -26.55 -9.62 17.86
C THR A 570 -26.86 -8.13 17.76
N GLY A 571 -27.45 -7.57 18.83
CA GLY A 571 -27.77 -6.16 18.93
C GLY A 571 -28.76 -5.86 20.05
N THR A 572 -28.89 -4.58 20.40
CA THR A 572 -29.97 -4.09 21.27
C THR A 572 -31.11 -3.58 20.40
N PHE A 573 -32.33 -4.00 20.73
CA PHE A 573 -33.56 -3.72 20.03
C PHE A 573 -34.52 -2.96 20.94
N TYR A 574 -35.22 -1.98 20.38
CA TYR A 574 -36.21 -1.16 21.08
C TYR A 574 -37.46 -0.97 20.21
N ASN A 575 -38.57 -0.61 20.86
CA ASN A 575 -39.79 -0.22 20.17
C ASN A 575 -39.84 1.32 20.06
N PRO A 576 -39.76 1.91 18.85
CA PRO A 576 -39.82 3.36 18.68
C PRO A 576 -41.16 4.00 19.07
N GLN A 577 -42.23 3.22 19.12
CA GLN A 577 -43.57 3.69 19.50
C GLN A 577 -43.88 3.50 20.99
N ASP A 578 -43.02 2.78 21.72
CA ASP A 578 -43.23 2.40 23.12
C ASP A 578 -41.86 2.14 23.77
N SER A 579 -41.06 3.20 23.87
CA SER A 579 -39.67 3.13 24.34
C SER A 579 -39.56 3.10 25.86
N GLY A 580 -38.45 2.55 26.38
CA GLY A 580 -38.15 2.46 27.81
C GLY A 580 -37.98 1.04 28.34
N TRP A 581 -38.34 0.05 27.53
CA TRP A 581 -38.04 -1.37 27.68
C TRP A 581 -37.47 -1.87 26.35
N GLY A 582 -36.94 -3.09 26.33
CA GLY A 582 -36.45 -3.66 25.09
C GLY A 582 -35.73 -4.99 25.27
N LEU A 583 -34.88 -5.29 24.30
CA LEU A 583 -34.28 -6.61 24.12
C LEU A 583 -32.81 -6.48 23.73
N SER A 584 -31.94 -7.18 24.44
CA SER A 584 -30.56 -7.45 24.01
C SER A 584 -30.47 -8.86 23.46
N VAL A 585 -30.02 -8.99 22.22
CA VAL A 585 -29.82 -10.29 21.56
C VAL A 585 -28.33 -10.51 21.36
N TYR A 586 -27.87 -11.73 21.62
CA TYR A 586 -26.51 -12.17 21.36
C TYR A 586 -26.50 -13.52 20.66
N THR A 587 -25.92 -13.58 19.47
CA THR A 587 -25.82 -14.80 18.66
C THR A 587 -24.37 -15.21 18.43
N GLN A 588 -24.04 -16.49 18.65
CA GLN A 588 -22.75 -17.05 18.29
C GLN A 588 -22.88 -18.52 17.87
N GLY A 589 -22.42 -18.86 16.67
CA GLY A 589 -22.65 -20.15 16.05
C GLY A 589 -24.14 -20.47 15.98
N GLN A 590 -24.54 -21.58 16.61
CA GLN A 590 -25.93 -22.01 16.72
C GLN A 590 -26.63 -21.54 18.00
N ALA A 591 -25.98 -20.76 18.86
CA ALA A 591 -26.57 -20.30 20.12
C ALA A 591 -27.14 -18.88 19.98
N ILE A 592 -28.28 -18.65 20.63
CA ILE A 592 -28.85 -17.32 20.89
C ILE A 592 -29.06 -17.14 22.39
N ALA A 593 -28.73 -15.96 22.90
CA ALA A 593 -29.12 -15.47 24.21
C ALA A 593 -29.93 -14.18 24.03
N ALA A 594 -30.97 -14.03 24.82
CA ALA A 594 -31.90 -12.91 24.78
C ALA A 594 -32.15 -12.38 26.19
N LEU A 595 -31.89 -11.09 26.41
CA LEU A 595 -32.16 -10.41 27.66
C LEU A 595 -33.27 -9.38 27.44
N VAL A 596 -34.39 -9.55 28.15
CA VAL A 596 -35.47 -8.56 28.15
C VAL A 596 -35.28 -7.67 29.37
N TYR A 597 -35.18 -6.36 29.16
CA TYR A 597 -35.20 -5.37 30.24
C TYR A 597 -36.59 -4.73 30.28
N TYR A 598 -37.24 -4.84 31.43
CA TYR A 598 -38.66 -4.51 31.64
C TYR A 598 -38.88 -3.97 33.06
N TYR A 599 -40.14 -3.88 33.51
CA TYR A 599 -40.50 -3.37 34.83
C TYR A 599 -41.49 -4.28 35.56
N ASP A 600 -41.39 -4.32 36.89
CA ASP A 600 -42.35 -5.02 37.76
C ASP A 600 -43.64 -4.23 38.01
N ASP A 601 -44.60 -4.81 38.73
CA ASP A 601 -45.89 -4.17 39.10
C ASP A 601 -45.72 -2.83 39.85
N SER A 602 -44.56 -2.57 40.45
CA SER A 602 -44.23 -1.33 41.16
C SER A 602 -43.52 -0.29 40.28
N GLY A 603 -43.30 -0.60 39.00
CA GLY A 603 -42.59 0.25 38.06
C GLY A 603 -41.07 0.23 38.24
N LYS A 604 -40.51 -0.73 38.98
CA LYS A 604 -39.07 -0.89 39.17
C LYS A 604 -38.47 -1.73 38.05
N SER A 605 -37.28 -1.36 37.60
CA SER A 605 -36.56 -2.05 36.54
C SER A 605 -36.18 -3.49 36.90
N ARG A 606 -36.41 -4.41 35.96
CA ARG A 606 -36.13 -5.85 36.03
C ARG A 606 -35.51 -6.34 34.73
N TRP A 607 -34.84 -7.48 34.77
CA TRP A 607 -34.37 -8.15 33.57
C TRP A 607 -34.58 -9.66 33.64
N SER A 608 -34.67 -10.30 32.48
CA SER A 608 -34.79 -11.75 32.35
C SER A 608 -33.95 -12.25 31.19
N LEU A 609 -33.34 -13.42 31.36
CA LEU A 609 -32.49 -14.05 30.36
C LEU A 609 -33.14 -15.34 29.87
N GLY A 610 -33.14 -15.54 28.56
CA GLY A 610 -33.42 -16.81 27.90
C GLY A 610 -32.31 -17.16 26.94
N SER A 611 -32.11 -18.45 26.68
CA SER A 611 -31.11 -18.94 25.72
C SER A 611 -31.62 -20.17 24.98
N GLY A 612 -31.23 -20.33 23.73
CA GLY A 612 -31.67 -21.44 22.88
C GLY A 612 -30.92 -21.52 21.57
N GLU A 613 -31.56 -22.09 20.55
CA GLU A 613 -31.01 -22.25 19.20
C GLU A 613 -31.21 -20.97 18.36
N ASN A 614 -30.16 -20.56 17.65
CA ASN A 614 -30.16 -19.41 16.77
C ASN A 614 -30.98 -19.70 15.48
N ALA A 615 -32.27 -19.35 15.52
CA ALA A 615 -33.20 -19.52 14.43
C ALA A 615 -33.88 -18.20 14.04
N GLN A 616 -34.60 -18.21 12.91
CA GLN A 616 -35.36 -17.02 12.46
C GLN A 616 -36.53 -16.76 13.42
N ASN A 617 -37.17 -17.85 13.85
CA ASN A 617 -38.24 -17.88 14.84
C ASN A 617 -37.68 -18.61 16.06
N VAL A 618 -37.72 -17.97 17.22
CA VAL A 618 -37.14 -18.50 18.46
C VAL A 618 -38.18 -18.38 19.57
N GLU A 619 -38.43 -19.49 20.26
CA GLU A 619 -39.20 -19.52 21.50
C GLU A 619 -38.26 -19.88 22.65
N LEU A 620 -38.19 -19.02 23.66
CA LEU A 620 -37.28 -19.15 24.79
C LEU A 620 -38.07 -19.19 26.10
N SER A 621 -37.72 -20.14 26.97
CA SER A 621 -38.07 -20.06 28.39
C SER A 621 -37.20 -18.99 29.05
N MET A 622 -37.84 -18.06 29.74
CA MET A 622 -37.16 -16.92 30.37
C MET A 622 -36.96 -17.18 31.85
N LEU A 623 -35.82 -16.72 32.37
CA LEU A 623 -35.44 -16.84 33.76
C LEU A 623 -35.33 -15.45 34.40
N SER A 624 -35.92 -15.30 35.58
CA SER A 624 -35.60 -14.22 36.52
C SER A 624 -34.58 -14.72 37.53
N PHE A 625 -33.68 -13.85 37.99
CA PHE A 625 -32.59 -14.22 38.89
C PHE A 625 -32.68 -13.48 40.22
N ILE A 626 -32.20 -14.15 41.27
CA ILE A 626 -31.78 -13.53 42.53
C ILE A 626 -30.26 -13.72 42.60
N GLY A 627 -29.50 -12.64 42.68
CA GLY A 627 -28.04 -12.65 42.63
C GLY A 627 -27.41 -11.87 43.79
N ASN A 628 -26.08 -11.78 43.83
CA ASN A 628 -25.42 -10.98 44.87
C ASN A 628 -25.48 -9.51 44.53
N CYS A 629 -25.56 -8.67 45.56
CA CYS A 629 -25.28 -7.26 45.40
C CYS A 629 -23.84 -7.05 44.94
N ILE A 630 -23.60 -5.93 44.27
CA ILE A 630 -22.38 -5.70 43.51
C ILE A 630 -21.12 -5.50 44.37
N ASP A 631 -21.28 -5.00 45.59
CA ASP A 631 -20.22 -4.77 46.58
C ASP A 631 -20.26 -5.79 47.75
N CYS A 632 -21.11 -6.80 47.65
CA CYS A 632 -21.20 -7.88 48.63
C CYS A 632 -19.90 -8.68 48.69
N SER A 633 -19.40 -8.96 49.89
CA SER A 633 -18.17 -9.74 50.10
C SER A 633 -18.31 -11.24 49.77
N ASP A 634 -19.54 -11.77 49.81
CA ASP A 634 -19.84 -13.17 49.52
C ASP A 634 -20.47 -13.28 48.12
N PHE A 635 -19.74 -13.90 47.18
CA PHE A 635 -20.19 -14.05 45.80
C PHE A 635 -20.73 -15.49 45.56
N ASN A 636 -22.06 -15.66 45.61
CA ASN A 636 -22.74 -16.90 45.22
C ASN A 636 -23.29 -16.84 43.79
N ASN A 637 -23.37 -17.98 43.10
CA ASN A 637 -23.99 -17.99 41.77
C ASN A 637 -25.48 -17.59 41.85
N PRO A 638 -25.99 -16.75 40.92
CA PRO A 638 -27.39 -16.37 40.91
C PRO A 638 -28.32 -17.58 40.76
N ILE A 639 -29.46 -17.52 41.43
CA ILE A 639 -30.48 -18.57 41.36
C ILE A 639 -31.56 -18.12 40.37
N GLY A 640 -31.66 -18.83 39.24
CA GLY A 640 -32.64 -18.58 38.20
C GLY A 640 -33.95 -19.34 38.43
N THR A 641 -35.09 -18.67 38.24
CA THR A 641 -36.44 -19.28 38.26
C THR A 641 -37.14 -18.94 36.95
N ILE A 642 -37.83 -19.93 36.34
CA ILE A 642 -38.64 -19.69 35.14
C ILE A 642 -39.69 -18.63 35.46
N ASN A 643 -39.69 -17.57 34.68
CA ASN A 643 -40.53 -16.41 34.90
C ASN A 643 -41.40 -16.05 33.68
N GLY A 644 -41.35 -16.87 32.61
CA GLY A 644 -42.17 -16.61 31.43
C GLY A 644 -41.61 -17.19 30.13
N THR A 645 -42.14 -16.69 29.02
CA THR A 645 -41.72 -17.06 27.67
C THR A 645 -41.45 -15.81 26.82
N LEU A 646 -40.54 -15.96 25.86
CA LEU A 646 -40.19 -14.97 24.85
C LEU A 646 -40.25 -15.61 23.47
N ASN A 647 -41.02 -15.01 22.56
CA ASN A 647 -41.08 -15.36 21.16
C ASN A 647 -40.48 -14.23 20.32
N LEU A 648 -39.50 -14.58 19.48
CA LEU A 648 -38.84 -13.68 18.54
C LEU A 648 -39.04 -14.18 17.11
N ASP A 649 -39.51 -13.32 16.22
CA ASP A 649 -39.55 -13.55 14.77
C ASP A 649 -38.74 -12.44 14.08
N PHE A 650 -37.49 -12.76 13.76
CA PHE A 650 -36.62 -11.84 13.04
C PHE A 650 -37.17 -11.65 11.63
N THR A 651 -37.36 -10.40 11.19
CA THR A 651 -37.77 -10.09 9.81
C THR A 651 -36.58 -9.63 8.97
N SER A 652 -35.53 -9.15 9.63
CA SER A 652 -34.19 -8.97 9.11
C SER A 652 -33.17 -9.10 10.24
N ASP A 653 -31.89 -8.96 9.93
CA ASP A 653 -30.81 -8.84 10.93
C ASP A 653 -30.97 -7.62 11.86
N ARG A 654 -31.84 -6.66 11.50
CA ARG A 654 -32.03 -5.39 12.21
C ARG A 654 -33.46 -5.13 12.68
N LYS A 655 -34.38 -6.07 12.45
CA LYS A 655 -35.80 -5.96 12.82
C LYS A 655 -36.34 -7.28 13.34
N THR A 656 -37.08 -7.23 14.44
CA THR A 656 -37.71 -8.41 15.04
C THR A 656 -39.11 -8.10 15.54
N LYS A 657 -39.99 -9.08 15.48
CA LYS A 657 -41.28 -9.08 16.17
C LYS A 657 -41.12 -9.83 17.48
N LEU A 658 -41.50 -9.19 18.57
CA LEU A 658 -41.40 -9.73 19.93
C LEU A 658 -42.79 -9.95 20.51
N SER A 659 -43.01 -11.13 21.09
CA SER A 659 -44.10 -11.37 22.03
C SER A 659 -43.55 -12.00 23.31
N CYS A 660 -43.91 -11.49 24.48
CA CYS A 660 -43.47 -12.05 25.75
C CYS A 660 -44.56 -11.96 26.81
N GLU A 661 -44.53 -12.93 27.72
CA GLU A 661 -45.27 -12.92 28.99
C GLU A 661 -44.24 -13.18 30.08
N LEU A 662 -43.89 -12.16 30.86
CA LEU A 662 -42.90 -12.26 31.94
C LEU A 662 -43.53 -11.87 33.27
N ARG A 663 -43.29 -12.61 34.34
CA ARG A 663 -43.79 -12.30 35.68
C ARG A 663 -42.66 -12.34 36.68
N TYR A 664 -42.35 -11.22 37.32
CA TYR A 664 -41.43 -11.25 38.46
C TYR A 664 -42.06 -12.09 39.60
N PRO A 665 -41.31 -12.96 40.32
CA PRO A 665 -41.93 -13.96 41.20
C PRO A 665 -42.89 -13.44 42.29
N GLN A 666 -42.80 -12.15 42.65
CA GLN A 666 -43.64 -11.51 43.66
C GLN A 666 -44.82 -10.73 43.08
N ASP A 667 -44.89 -10.60 41.75
CA ASP A 667 -45.90 -9.80 41.05
C ASP A 667 -47.22 -10.56 40.89
N ILE A 668 -48.31 -9.79 40.85
CA ILE A 668 -49.65 -10.31 40.56
C ILE A 668 -49.86 -10.36 39.04
N ASN A 669 -49.41 -9.33 38.32
CA ASN A 669 -49.57 -9.26 36.87
C ASN A 669 -48.31 -9.68 36.12
N SER A 670 -48.49 -10.10 34.87
CA SER A 670 -47.42 -10.34 33.91
C SER A 670 -47.15 -9.08 33.08
N TRP A 671 -45.89 -8.82 32.77
CA TRP A 671 -45.45 -7.94 31.70
C TRP A 671 -45.74 -8.63 30.36
N GLU A 672 -46.85 -8.23 29.73
CA GLU A 672 -47.34 -8.79 28.48
C GLU A 672 -47.11 -7.84 27.31
N ILE A 673 -46.33 -8.30 26.33
CA ILE A 673 -46.12 -7.62 25.06
C ILE A 673 -46.55 -8.56 23.95
N ASN A 674 -47.44 -8.09 23.07
CA ASN A 674 -47.97 -8.89 21.97
C ASN A 674 -47.57 -8.29 20.63
N ASN A 675 -46.77 -9.03 19.87
CA ASN A 675 -46.38 -8.74 18.50
C ASN A 675 -45.83 -7.31 18.31
N ALA A 676 -44.96 -6.86 19.21
CA ALA A 676 -44.30 -5.56 19.11
C ALA A 676 -43.21 -5.61 18.05
N GLU A 677 -43.14 -4.58 17.20
CA GLU A 677 -42.08 -4.43 16.20
C GLU A 677 -40.92 -3.66 16.80
N LEU A 678 -39.76 -4.31 16.91
CA LEU A 678 -38.54 -3.71 17.41
C LEU A 678 -37.53 -3.51 16.28
N SER A 679 -36.81 -2.39 16.37
CA SER A 679 -35.68 -2.08 15.51
C SER A 679 -34.40 -2.05 16.34
N ALA A 680 -33.31 -2.57 15.78
CA ALA A 680 -32.03 -2.53 16.47
C ALA A 680 -31.46 -1.10 16.44
N ILE A 681 -31.09 -0.58 17.62
CA ILE A 681 -30.51 0.76 17.80
C ILE A 681 -29.01 0.81 17.53
N SER A 682 -28.31 -0.32 17.68
CA SER A 682 -26.86 -0.41 17.48
C SER A 682 -26.46 -0.26 16.01
N ASP A 683 -25.18 -0.26 15.67
CA ASP A 683 -24.73 -0.46 14.30
C ASP A 683 -24.68 -1.96 13.97
N LYS A 684 -24.61 -2.28 12.69
CA LYS A 684 -24.43 -3.68 12.27
C LYS A 684 -23.03 -4.14 12.73
N PHE A 685 -22.98 -5.28 13.41
CA PHE A 685 -21.73 -5.91 13.79
C PHE A 685 -20.89 -6.23 12.54
N PHE A 686 -19.77 -5.54 12.37
CA PHE A 686 -18.75 -5.88 11.38
C PHE A 686 -17.81 -6.90 12.02
N ALA A 687 -17.85 -8.15 11.53
CA ALA A 687 -16.82 -9.14 11.86
C ALA A 687 -15.74 -9.06 10.79
N ALA A 688 -14.58 -8.48 11.12
CA ALA A 688 -13.41 -8.48 10.23
C ALA A 688 -13.00 -9.91 9.81
N GLU A 689 -13.24 -10.90 10.67
CA GLU A 689 -12.98 -12.34 10.46
C GLU A 689 -13.75 -12.97 9.28
N LEU A 690 -14.76 -12.29 8.72
CA LEU A 690 -15.53 -12.76 7.55
C LEU A 690 -15.01 -12.22 6.21
N GLN A 691 -13.95 -11.41 6.22
CA GLN A 691 -13.18 -11.00 5.03
C GLN A 691 -11.83 -11.71 5.03
#